data_AF-A3GG07-F1
#
_entry.id   AF-A3GG07-F1
#
_cell.length_a   1.000
_cell.length_b   1.000
_cell.length_c   1.000
_cell.angle_alpha   90.00
_cell.angle_beta   90.00
_cell.angle_gamma   90.00
#
_symmetry.space_group_name_H-M   'P 1'
#
loop_
_entity.id
_entity.type
_entity.pdbx_description
1 polymer ?
#
loop_
_entity_poly.entity_id
_entity_poly.type
_entity_poly.pdbx_seq_one_letter_code
_entity_poly.pdbx_strand_id
1 'polypeptide(L)'
;MGSTSLATRWVVQLLLIGAHIAGLLLFFRGFFPSKVVLPGFGNFHNGASPFAERGKPQFDKVIVMVVDAMRADFCYSQEHSHMTFLHELINDGKAVPFTGFSHPPTVTLPRLKGITTGGTPNFLDAILNVADDKDQSQGLLSQDSWIYQYKKLGKSINFYGDDTWLKLFPGQFDKVEGTNSFFVSDFTEVDLNVTRHLTEELDRQQSRWDGLILHYLGLDHIGHKGGPNSVFMKPKQEEMDSVLRRLYEYAETSQKRKESVLIVLMGDHGMNEIGNHGASSVGETNAALSFISPKFNHKNEQKAPLADSPDYSYYSSVSQIDLVPTLAGLLNFPIPKNSLGIIIRELLELWPSEKQKLAILMENCNQFMDLFSAKHDKSEHLDVWEKWSQLQDSKVVSSIDDHFDFLLKVQDILASAATNYNYDDMWTGFALTVVSAVVTLITFNSYFLKQSENSFKLAQYFQLFAIVYSLHFHGSSLIEEEHQLWWFFTVLSFVYLAFTCFVLNRTNAFYWSLIFIGIRIIRSWNNSGQKYSSSNTISYYLLNENSDLLWALNLITYLVTTVAIFAQGRIVECLSILNDSQGRNSDFQQAGNLLSFVLIFVASSISFSFKVCQYYNDGYDVPGWLNFLFKWVLSSYDVDIKSLNDPDFKFQLQDLNISIARLSGYFILGILGLRIVAGKIKKLSSGIITDMINISTLYLLQQSKYENIPMFLTFMLIKFAFTKLVVSVQVKGVDIDQLIAICAIFTICMQNLSFFCLGNTNSLATVDLSNAYNGIKSYDVIPVGVLTFLSNFVAPVYWSLSGLQIFFEPSRVLFNSELASKDLINFSFLRKSVFLVKSNVTLVFYAIAAVNLLGSCINLRFHLFIWTVFSPKLLYFASWSVLVNFFVDLVVAFVILFIFY
;
A
#
# COMPACT_ATOMS: atom_id res chain seq x y z
N MET A 1 -41.38 -13.50 15.80
CA MET A 1 -41.60 -12.84 14.50
C MET A 1 -42.27 -13.82 13.55
N GLY A 2 -43.61 -13.82 13.51
CA GLY A 2 -44.40 -14.54 12.51
C GLY A 2 -44.30 -13.87 11.14
N SER A 3 -44.33 -14.69 10.08
CA SER A 3 -44.46 -14.36 8.65
C SER A 3 -43.90 -13.02 8.15
N THR A 4 -42.67 -12.63 8.54
CA THR A 4 -41.98 -11.55 7.84
C THR A 4 -41.63 -12.03 6.43
N SER A 5 -42.11 -11.30 5.42
CA SER A 5 -41.84 -11.63 4.02
C SER A 5 -40.33 -11.65 3.75
N LEU A 6 -39.88 -12.46 2.80
CA LEU A 6 -38.47 -12.51 2.41
C LEU A 6 -37.96 -11.13 1.97
N ALA A 7 -38.82 -10.32 1.33
CA ALA A 7 -38.50 -8.95 0.94
C ALA A 7 -38.22 -8.07 2.17
N THR A 8 -39.04 -8.16 3.22
CA THR A 8 -38.81 -7.44 4.48
C THR A 8 -37.47 -7.81 5.11
N ARG A 9 -37.10 -9.10 5.09
CA ARG A 9 -35.81 -9.54 5.66
C ARG A 9 -34.62 -9.01 4.87
N TRP A 10 -34.73 -8.92 3.55
CA TRP A 10 -33.71 -8.29 2.70
C TRP A 10 -33.56 -6.79 3.00
N VAL A 11 -34.67 -6.06 3.18
CA VAL A 11 -34.62 -4.64 3.57
C VAL A 11 -33.89 -4.47 4.91
N VAL A 12 -34.19 -5.31 5.89
CA VAL A 12 -33.48 -5.29 7.19
C VAL A 12 -31.99 -5.57 6.99
N GLN A 13 -31.62 -6.58 6.22
CA GLN A 13 -30.21 -6.91 5.97
C GLN A 13 -29.46 -5.75 5.29
N LEU A 14 -30.05 -5.11 4.29
CA LEU A 14 -29.44 -3.96 3.61
C LEU A 14 -29.30 -2.74 4.53
N LEU A 15 -30.30 -2.50 5.40
CA LEU A 15 -30.22 -1.44 6.41
C LEU A 15 -29.10 -1.70 7.43
N LEU A 16 -28.92 -2.95 7.86
CA LEU A 16 -27.85 -3.31 8.81
C LEU A 16 -26.46 -3.12 8.20
N ILE A 17 -26.27 -3.55 6.95
CA ILE A 17 -25.02 -3.34 6.21
C ILE A 17 -24.77 -1.85 6.00
N GLY A 18 -25.78 -1.10 5.56
CA GLY A 18 -25.68 0.36 5.39
C GLY A 18 -25.34 1.09 6.69
N ALA A 19 -25.97 0.71 7.80
CA ALA A 19 -25.68 1.27 9.12
C ALA A 19 -24.27 0.90 9.61
N HIS A 20 -23.80 -0.33 9.33
CA HIS A 20 -22.44 -0.75 9.66
C HIS A 20 -21.40 0.08 8.91
N ILE A 21 -21.56 0.26 7.60
CA ILE A 21 -20.66 1.07 6.77
C ILE A 21 -20.72 2.54 7.19
N ALA A 22 -21.92 3.10 7.41
CA ALA A 22 -22.07 4.48 7.86
C ALA A 22 -21.42 4.70 9.24
N GLY A 23 -21.55 3.74 10.16
CA GLY A 23 -20.89 3.77 11.47
C GLY A 23 -19.37 3.79 11.36
N LEU A 24 -18.79 2.97 10.49
CA LEU A 24 -17.35 2.97 10.18
C LEU A 24 -16.89 4.30 9.58
N LEU A 25 -17.59 4.84 8.59
CA LEU A 25 -17.22 6.10 7.93
C LEU A 25 -17.29 7.31 8.88
N LEU A 26 -18.33 7.37 9.73
CA LEU A 26 -18.43 8.40 10.77
C LEU A 26 -17.30 8.27 11.79
N PHE A 27 -16.98 7.04 12.22
CA PHE A 27 -15.86 6.80 13.11
C PHE A 27 -14.55 7.29 12.49
N PHE A 28 -14.32 7.02 11.20
CA PHE A 28 -13.09 7.43 10.49
C PHE A 28 -12.96 8.94 10.45
N ARG A 29 -14.05 9.64 10.13
CA ARG A 29 -14.10 11.10 10.14
C ARG A 29 -13.78 11.68 11.52
N GLY A 30 -14.20 11.00 12.59
CA GLY A 30 -13.88 11.38 13.96
C GLY A 30 -12.45 11.05 14.40
N PHE A 31 -11.98 9.87 14.00
CA PHE A 31 -10.72 9.28 14.43
C PHE A 31 -9.49 9.84 13.68
N PHE A 32 -9.62 10.24 12.42
CA PHE A 32 -8.53 10.87 11.67
C PHE A 32 -8.66 12.41 11.74
N PRO A 33 -7.87 13.09 12.59
CA PRO A 33 -8.05 14.51 12.86
C PRO A 33 -7.62 15.39 11.69
N SER A 34 -8.35 16.48 11.47
CA SER A 34 -7.88 17.59 10.63
C SER A 34 -6.93 18.47 11.44
N LYS A 35 -5.74 18.78 10.90
CA LYS A 35 -4.78 19.67 11.58
C LYS A 35 -5.33 21.08 11.69
N VAL A 36 -5.42 21.59 12.92
CA VAL A 36 -5.64 23.02 13.19
C VAL A 36 -4.26 23.71 13.16
N VAL A 37 -4.06 24.57 12.18
CA VAL A 37 -2.85 25.41 12.02
C VAL A 37 -3.18 26.85 12.39
N LEU A 38 -2.22 27.58 12.96
CA LEU A 38 -2.38 29.02 13.16
C LEU A 38 -2.48 29.71 11.80
N PRO A 39 -3.45 30.62 11.62
CA PRO A 39 -3.58 31.35 10.37
C PRO A 39 -2.43 32.35 10.19
N GLY A 40 -2.10 32.62 8.92
CA GLY A 40 -1.10 33.60 8.50
C GLY A 40 0.32 33.03 8.38
N PHE A 41 1.28 33.94 8.21
CA PHE A 41 2.67 33.64 7.88
C PHE A 41 3.62 34.18 8.96
N GLY A 42 4.76 33.54 9.12
CA GLY A 42 5.81 33.87 10.05
C GLY A 42 6.46 35.21 9.72
N ASN A 43 6.86 35.92 10.77
CA ASN A 43 7.64 37.15 10.71
C ASN A 43 8.67 37.09 11.85
N PHE A 44 9.76 37.85 11.74
CA PHE A 44 10.73 37.95 12.82
C PHE A 44 10.10 38.59 14.06
N HIS A 45 10.27 37.98 15.24
CA HIS A 45 9.60 38.42 16.46
C HIS A 45 9.95 39.88 16.83
N ASN A 46 11.23 40.26 16.65
CA ASN A 46 11.71 41.62 16.90
C ASN A 46 11.71 42.53 15.65
N GLY A 47 11.09 42.09 14.55
CA GLY A 47 11.09 42.81 13.27
C GLY A 47 12.44 42.87 12.53
N ALA A 48 13.51 42.36 13.14
CA ALA A 48 14.85 42.27 12.56
C ALA A 48 15.32 40.81 12.57
N SER A 49 16.04 40.41 11.52
CA SER A 49 16.55 39.05 11.42
C SER A 49 17.74 38.82 12.37
N PRO A 50 17.69 37.78 13.23
CA PRO A 50 18.86 37.33 13.99
C PRO A 50 19.84 36.49 13.14
N PHE A 51 19.39 36.01 11.97
CA PHE A 51 20.12 35.09 11.11
C PHE A 51 21.19 35.80 10.28
N ALA A 52 20.95 37.06 9.90
CA ALA A 52 21.83 37.81 9.02
C ALA A 52 23.17 38.14 9.68
N GLU A 53 24.28 37.81 9.03
CA GLU A 53 25.61 38.26 9.44
C GLU A 53 26.00 39.48 8.60
N ARG A 54 26.16 40.64 9.26
CA ARG A 54 26.41 41.93 8.59
C ARG A 54 25.40 42.25 7.49
N GLY A 55 24.13 41.87 7.70
CA GLY A 55 23.03 42.11 6.77
C GLY A 55 22.95 41.15 5.59
N LYS A 56 23.69 40.03 5.60
CA LYS A 56 23.65 39.00 4.54
C LYS A 56 23.29 37.62 5.09
N PRO A 57 22.64 36.76 4.28
CA PRO A 57 22.43 35.35 4.61
C PRO A 57 23.77 34.58 4.65
N GLN A 58 23.76 33.37 5.21
CA GLN A 58 24.91 32.47 5.14
C GLN A 58 25.12 31.92 3.72
N PHE A 59 24.02 31.75 2.96
CA PHE A 59 24.03 31.30 1.57
C PHE A 59 23.20 32.21 0.68
N ASP A 60 23.72 32.51 -0.53
CA ASP A 60 23.03 33.35 -1.51
C ASP A 60 21.98 32.56 -2.30
N LYS A 61 22.26 31.26 -2.55
CA LYS A 61 21.43 30.34 -3.33
C LYS A 61 21.30 28.98 -2.64
N VAL A 62 20.21 28.27 -2.95
CA VAL A 62 19.96 26.89 -2.48
C VAL A 62 19.58 25.95 -3.62
N ILE A 63 20.09 24.73 -3.57
CA ILE A 63 19.64 23.60 -4.38
C ILE A 63 19.13 22.54 -3.40
N VAL A 64 17.88 22.09 -3.56
CA VAL A 64 17.30 21.00 -2.78
C VAL A 64 17.10 19.82 -3.74
N MET A 65 17.97 18.82 -3.62
CA MET A 65 17.92 17.56 -4.35
C MET A 65 17.27 16.51 -3.46
N VAL A 66 16.01 16.21 -3.73
CA VAL A 66 15.24 15.15 -3.09
C VAL A 66 15.32 13.91 -3.97
N VAL A 67 15.70 12.78 -3.39
CA VAL A 67 15.70 11.46 -4.05
C VAL A 67 14.72 10.58 -3.30
N ASP A 68 13.60 10.24 -3.91
CA ASP A 68 12.52 9.48 -3.29
C ASP A 68 13.03 8.11 -2.81
N ALA A 69 12.63 7.73 -1.59
CA ALA A 69 13.05 6.52 -0.87
C ALA A 69 14.59 6.32 -0.70
N MET A 70 15.38 7.40 -0.70
CA MET A 70 16.83 7.34 -0.47
C MET A 70 17.17 6.99 0.98
N ARG A 71 17.25 5.69 1.28
CA ARG A 71 17.72 5.15 2.57
C ARG A 71 19.13 5.64 2.93
N ALA A 72 19.42 5.71 4.22
CA ALA A 72 20.71 6.16 4.72
C ALA A 72 21.89 5.28 4.26
N ASP A 73 21.70 3.96 4.17
CA ASP A 73 22.73 3.02 3.72
C ASP A 73 23.13 3.24 2.25
N PHE A 74 22.19 3.65 1.39
CA PHE A 74 22.50 3.98 -0.01
C PHE A 74 23.46 5.17 -0.17
N CYS A 75 23.59 6.02 0.86
CA CYS A 75 24.51 7.16 0.87
C CYS A 75 25.80 6.92 1.64
N TYR A 76 25.76 6.11 2.71
CA TYR A 76 26.84 6.09 3.71
C TYR A 76 27.47 4.72 3.95
N SER A 77 26.77 3.62 3.61
CA SER A 77 27.25 2.26 3.82
C SER A 77 28.44 1.91 2.94
N GLN A 78 29.35 1.09 3.46
CA GLN A 78 30.42 0.49 2.67
C GLN A 78 29.93 -0.62 1.73
N GLU A 79 28.92 -1.40 2.11
CA GLU A 79 28.42 -2.51 1.29
C GLU A 79 27.36 -2.06 0.27
N HIS A 80 26.50 -1.11 0.67
CA HIS A 80 25.30 -0.76 -0.10
C HIS A 80 25.37 0.58 -0.85
N SER A 81 26.33 1.46 -0.53
CA SER A 81 26.44 2.77 -1.18
C SER A 81 27.37 2.76 -2.39
N HIS A 82 26.89 3.34 -3.48
CA HIS A 82 27.67 3.65 -4.67
C HIS A 82 27.82 5.17 -4.90
N MET A 83 27.55 5.98 -3.87
CA MET A 83 27.67 7.45 -3.88
C MET A 83 29.12 7.91 -3.58
N THR A 84 30.06 7.48 -4.41
CA THR A 84 31.50 7.69 -4.18
C THR A 84 31.90 9.17 -4.06
N PHE A 85 31.30 10.06 -4.85
CA PHE A 85 31.58 11.48 -4.80
C PHE A 85 31.04 12.11 -3.51
N LEU A 86 29.87 11.68 -3.04
CA LEU A 86 29.39 12.10 -1.72
C LEU A 86 30.39 11.72 -0.62
N HIS A 87 30.97 10.52 -0.66
CA HIS A 87 31.98 10.09 0.31
C HIS A 87 33.23 10.98 0.26
N GLU A 88 33.69 11.36 -0.94
CA GLU A 88 34.79 12.33 -1.11
C GLU A 88 34.46 13.67 -0.43
N LEU A 89 33.26 14.22 -0.68
CA LEU A 89 32.84 15.49 -0.09
C LEU A 89 32.73 15.45 1.44
N ILE A 90 32.28 14.34 2.01
CA ILE A 90 32.25 14.12 3.46
C ILE A 90 33.67 14.12 4.02
N ASN A 91 34.57 13.35 3.40
CA ASN A 91 35.95 13.22 3.84
C ASN A 91 36.76 14.53 3.71
N ASP A 92 36.44 15.36 2.71
CA ASP A 92 37.05 16.67 2.48
C ASP A 92 36.44 17.79 3.35
N GLY A 93 35.46 17.47 4.20
CA GLY A 93 34.77 18.43 5.06
C GLY A 93 33.86 19.40 4.31
N LYS A 94 33.48 19.06 3.08
CA LYS A 94 32.59 19.82 2.18
C LYS A 94 31.12 19.40 2.31
N ALA A 95 30.86 18.32 3.04
CA ALA A 95 29.54 17.86 3.40
C ALA A 95 29.40 17.67 4.92
N VAL A 96 28.23 18.00 5.45
CA VAL A 96 27.77 17.69 6.82
C VAL A 96 26.66 16.64 6.69
N PRO A 97 26.96 15.35 6.91
CA PRO A 97 26.02 14.25 6.75
C PRO A 97 25.22 13.95 8.02
N PHE A 98 24.00 13.46 7.85
CA PHE A 98 23.06 13.11 8.91
C PHE A 98 22.24 11.87 8.52
N THR A 99 21.73 11.15 9.52
CA THR A 99 20.61 10.22 9.34
C THR A 99 19.30 10.98 9.59
N GLY A 100 18.57 11.29 8.52
CA GLY A 100 17.31 12.02 8.57
C GLY A 100 16.15 11.14 9.02
N PHE A 101 15.56 11.44 10.18
CA PHE A 101 14.42 10.73 10.70
C PHE A 101 13.11 11.21 10.06
N SER A 102 12.45 10.28 9.36
CA SER A 102 11.20 10.45 8.64
C SER A 102 10.05 9.93 9.49
N HIS A 103 9.38 10.81 10.24
CA HIS A 103 8.24 10.43 11.10
C HIS A 103 7.15 9.65 10.34
N PRO A 104 6.59 8.53 10.76
CA PRO A 104 5.49 7.87 10.01
C PRO A 104 4.22 8.73 9.84
N PRO A 105 3.39 8.53 8.78
CA PRO A 105 3.58 7.58 7.69
C PRO A 105 4.64 8.07 6.69
N THR A 106 5.55 7.17 6.31
CA THR A 106 6.67 7.42 5.38
C THR A 106 6.20 7.38 3.93
N VAL A 107 5.24 8.23 3.56
CA VAL A 107 4.72 8.39 2.20
C VAL A 107 5.09 9.78 1.67
N THR A 108 5.45 9.88 0.40
CA THR A 108 5.96 11.09 -0.28
C THR A 108 5.18 12.37 0.04
N LEU A 109 3.88 12.47 -0.22
CA LEU A 109 3.12 13.72 0.01
C LEU A 109 3.18 14.21 1.48
N PRO A 110 2.88 13.38 2.50
CA PRO A 110 3.11 13.75 3.90
C PRO A 110 4.56 14.18 4.20
N ARG A 111 5.57 13.56 3.55
CA ARG A 111 6.99 13.94 3.72
C ARG A 111 7.29 15.30 3.12
N LEU A 112 6.89 15.52 1.88
CA LEU A 112 7.08 16.80 1.17
C LEU A 112 6.45 17.96 1.95
N LYS A 113 5.26 17.75 2.51
CA LYS A 113 4.63 18.73 3.42
C LYS A 113 5.44 18.95 4.70
N GLY A 114 5.98 17.90 5.30
CA GLY A 114 6.86 17.99 6.47
C GLY A 114 8.14 18.80 6.21
N ILE A 115 8.89 18.47 5.14
CA ILE A 115 10.18 19.12 4.81
C ILE A 115 10.01 20.56 4.29
N THR A 116 8.80 20.97 3.93
CA THR A 116 8.52 22.33 3.43
C THR A 116 7.89 23.25 4.48
N THR A 117 7.08 22.70 5.39
CA THR A 117 6.37 23.48 6.42
C THR A 117 6.99 23.34 7.81
N GLY A 118 7.74 22.25 8.06
CA GLY A 118 8.26 21.87 9.36
C GLY A 118 7.20 21.27 10.28
N GLY A 119 6.00 21.00 9.77
CA GLY A 119 4.92 20.37 10.52
C GLY A 119 5.04 18.84 10.57
N THR A 120 4.49 18.22 11.61
CA THR A 120 4.37 16.76 11.64
C THR A 120 3.47 16.26 10.49
N PRO A 121 3.64 15.04 9.98
CA PRO A 121 2.79 14.60 8.87
C PRO A 121 1.45 14.04 9.36
N ASN A 122 0.41 14.10 8.53
CA ASN A 122 -0.93 13.61 8.86
C ASN A 122 -1.23 12.30 8.15
N PHE A 123 -1.78 11.33 8.87
CA PHE A 123 -2.23 10.06 8.31
C PHE A 123 -3.34 10.21 7.26
N LEU A 124 -4.21 11.22 7.40
CA LEU A 124 -5.22 11.54 6.40
C LEU A 124 -4.60 12.03 5.08
N ASP A 125 -3.50 12.80 5.15
CA ASP A 125 -2.79 13.27 3.95
C ASP A 125 -2.22 12.06 3.16
N ALA A 126 -1.79 10.99 3.84
CA ALA A 126 -1.31 9.77 3.18
C ALA A 126 -2.45 9.02 2.45
N ILE A 127 -3.65 8.97 3.04
CA ILE A 127 -4.83 8.33 2.45
C ILE A 127 -5.35 9.13 1.25
N LEU A 128 -5.48 10.44 1.40
CA LEU A 128 -6.00 11.32 0.36
C LEU A 128 -5.02 11.43 -0.83
N ASN A 129 -3.71 11.30 -0.60
CA ASN A 129 -2.72 11.23 -1.68
C ASN A 129 -2.96 10.04 -2.62
N VAL A 130 -3.36 8.88 -2.10
CA VAL A 130 -3.66 7.67 -2.90
C VAL A 130 -4.98 7.81 -3.67
N ALA A 131 -5.88 8.69 -3.22
CA ALA A 131 -7.26 8.76 -3.68
C ALA A 131 -7.56 9.96 -4.61
N ASP A 132 -6.67 10.95 -4.76
CA ASP A 132 -7.03 12.15 -5.52
C ASP A 132 -5.85 12.94 -6.14
N ASP A 133 -5.75 12.91 -7.46
CA ASP A 133 -4.85 13.73 -8.28
C ASP A 133 -5.51 15.02 -8.79
N LYS A 134 -6.84 15.18 -8.58
CA LYS A 134 -7.63 16.30 -9.12
C LYS A 134 -8.15 17.25 -8.06
N ASP A 135 -8.05 16.92 -6.79
CA ASP A 135 -8.50 17.80 -5.71
C ASP A 135 -7.44 18.87 -5.35
N GLN A 136 -7.80 20.13 -5.61
CA GLN A 136 -7.00 21.30 -5.23
C GLN A 136 -7.09 21.62 -3.73
N SER A 137 -7.91 20.88 -2.96
CA SER A 137 -8.08 21.09 -1.51
C SER A 137 -6.83 20.77 -0.69
N GLN A 138 -5.85 20.04 -1.25
CA GLN A 138 -4.58 19.71 -0.61
C GLN A 138 -3.51 20.81 -0.73
N GLY A 139 -3.78 21.88 -1.48
CA GLY A 139 -2.84 22.98 -1.67
C GLY A 139 -2.45 23.66 -0.36
N LEU A 140 -1.15 23.98 -0.22
CA LEU A 140 -0.60 24.66 0.95
C LEU A 140 -0.61 26.19 0.83
N LEU A 141 -1.39 26.77 -0.09
CA LEU A 141 -1.41 28.23 -0.30
C LEU A 141 -1.76 29.03 0.96
N SER A 142 -2.57 28.46 1.85
CA SER A 142 -2.94 29.07 3.13
C SER A 142 -2.04 28.65 4.29
N GLN A 143 -1.04 27.80 4.05
CA GLN A 143 -0.08 27.33 5.05
C GLN A 143 1.29 27.93 4.77
N ASP A 144 1.96 28.31 5.85
CA ASP A 144 3.30 28.87 5.75
C ASP A 144 4.35 27.79 5.46
N SER A 145 5.32 28.11 4.60
CA SER A 145 6.38 27.20 4.16
C SER A 145 7.65 27.98 3.83
N TRP A 146 8.79 27.31 3.80
CA TRP A 146 10.03 27.98 3.39
C TRP A 146 9.96 28.48 1.93
N ILE A 147 9.23 27.77 1.06
CA ILE A 147 9.02 28.18 -0.34
C ILE A 147 8.31 29.54 -0.40
N TYR A 148 7.21 29.66 0.34
CA TYR A 148 6.45 30.90 0.41
C TYR A 148 7.30 32.04 0.99
N GLN A 149 8.01 31.79 2.11
CA GLN A 149 8.85 32.79 2.76
C GLN A 149 10.00 33.25 1.85
N TYR A 150 10.60 32.34 1.09
CA TYR A 150 11.66 32.68 0.14
C TYR A 150 11.12 33.51 -1.04
N LYS A 151 9.97 33.12 -1.62
CA LYS A 151 9.29 33.93 -2.66
C LYS A 151 8.90 35.32 -2.14
N LYS A 152 8.46 35.44 -0.89
CA LYS A 152 8.11 36.72 -0.24
C LYS A 152 9.31 37.68 -0.14
N LEU A 153 10.54 37.17 -0.11
CA LEU A 153 11.77 37.97 -0.22
C LEU A 153 12.09 38.46 -1.65
N GLY A 154 11.21 38.17 -2.63
CA GLY A 154 11.43 38.50 -4.04
C GLY A 154 12.39 37.55 -4.75
N LYS A 155 12.64 36.37 -4.17
CA LYS A 155 13.54 35.34 -4.72
C LYS A 155 12.83 34.49 -5.76
N SER A 156 13.60 33.97 -6.71
CA SER A 156 13.13 33.08 -7.79
C SER A 156 13.39 31.61 -7.45
N ILE A 157 12.42 30.73 -7.73
CA ILE A 157 12.50 29.29 -7.47
C ILE A 157 12.10 28.51 -8.72
N ASN A 158 13.00 27.67 -9.21
CA ASN A 158 12.72 26.72 -10.29
C ASN A 158 12.56 25.30 -9.73
N PHE A 159 11.66 24.51 -10.30
CA PHE A 159 11.34 23.15 -9.84
C PHE A 159 11.28 22.15 -11.00
N TYR A 160 11.86 20.97 -10.82
CA TYR A 160 11.73 19.84 -11.76
C TYR A 160 11.61 18.53 -11.00
N GLY A 161 10.58 17.72 -11.29
CA GLY A 161 10.36 16.43 -10.62
C GLY A 161 8.90 16.08 -10.40
N ASP A 162 8.59 15.36 -9.33
CA ASP A 162 7.23 14.94 -8.93
C ASP A 162 6.14 16.05 -8.96
N ASP A 163 5.03 15.79 -9.64
CA ASP A 163 3.86 16.68 -9.73
C ASP A 163 3.17 16.99 -8.39
N THR A 164 3.44 16.22 -7.34
CA THR A 164 3.00 16.47 -5.96
C THR A 164 3.43 17.84 -5.47
N TRP A 165 4.63 18.31 -5.86
CA TRP A 165 5.06 19.68 -5.55
C TRP A 165 4.17 20.74 -6.21
N LEU A 166 3.72 20.50 -7.44
CA LEU A 166 2.81 21.41 -8.16
C LEU A 166 1.44 21.49 -7.51
N LYS A 167 0.96 20.35 -6.98
CA LYS A 167 -0.31 20.26 -6.24
C LYS A 167 -0.21 21.00 -4.90
N LEU A 168 0.90 20.83 -4.17
CA LEU A 168 1.13 21.49 -2.89
C LEU A 168 1.38 23.00 -3.04
N PHE A 169 2.06 23.43 -4.10
CA PHE A 169 2.51 24.83 -4.29
C PHE A 169 2.11 25.43 -5.65
N PRO A 170 0.80 25.50 -5.96
CA PRO A 170 0.33 25.99 -7.25
C PRO A 170 0.77 27.45 -7.49
N GLY A 171 1.48 27.68 -8.58
CA GLY A 171 1.94 29.02 -8.99
C GLY A 171 3.08 29.63 -8.16
N GLN A 172 3.78 28.85 -7.33
CA GLN A 172 4.91 29.34 -6.53
C GLN A 172 6.27 29.22 -7.24
N PHE A 173 6.35 28.44 -8.32
CA PHE A 173 7.58 28.22 -9.11
C PHE A 173 7.60 29.09 -10.37
N ASP A 174 8.78 29.63 -10.71
CA ASP A 174 8.98 30.52 -11.85
C ASP A 174 9.20 29.75 -13.16
N LYS A 175 9.96 28.66 -13.11
CA LYS A 175 10.03 27.63 -14.15
C LYS A 175 9.72 26.27 -13.56
N VAL A 176 8.98 25.45 -14.29
CA VAL A 176 8.58 24.15 -13.80
C VAL A 176 8.32 23.09 -14.87
N GLU A 177 8.69 21.85 -14.57
CA GLU A 177 8.18 20.67 -15.28
C GLU A 177 7.94 19.52 -14.28
N GLY A 178 6.72 18.97 -14.30
CA GLY A 178 6.27 17.93 -13.38
C GLY A 178 6.24 16.54 -14.02
N THR A 179 6.49 15.49 -13.24
CA THR A 179 6.29 14.08 -13.63
C THR A 179 5.33 13.39 -12.68
N ASN A 180 4.55 12.43 -13.18
CA ASN A 180 3.60 11.69 -12.36
C ASN A 180 4.28 10.58 -11.53
N SER A 181 4.20 10.66 -10.20
CA SER A 181 4.84 9.72 -9.26
C SER A 181 4.21 8.36 -9.16
N PHE A 182 2.97 8.22 -9.63
CA PHE A 182 2.26 6.98 -9.41
C PHE A 182 2.64 5.91 -10.43
N PHE A 183 3.30 6.25 -11.53
CA PHE A 183 3.72 5.29 -12.56
C PHE A 183 5.03 4.55 -12.21
N VAL A 184 4.95 3.67 -11.20
CA VAL A 184 6.08 2.90 -10.62
C VAL A 184 6.86 2.06 -11.65
N SER A 185 6.24 1.68 -12.77
CA SER A 185 6.91 0.86 -13.77
C SER A 185 8.06 1.57 -14.50
N ASP A 186 8.10 2.90 -14.48
CA ASP A 186 9.16 3.71 -15.09
C ASP A 186 10.06 4.40 -14.07
N PHE A 187 11.32 4.03 -14.04
CA PHE A 187 12.36 4.61 -13.19
C PHE A 187 13.50 5.28 -14.00
N THR A 188 13.25 5.57 -15.27
CA THR A 188 14.23 6.19 -16.18
C THR A 188 13.70 7.48 -16.80
N GLU A 189 12.48 7.52 -17.34
CA GLU A 189 11.91 8.76 -17.90
C GLU A 189 11.74 9.80 -16.80
N VAL A 190 11.23 9.37 -15.64
CA VAL A 190 10.99 10.24 -14.50
C VAL A 190 12.22 11.04 -14.08
N ASP A 191 13.40 10.40 -14.06
CA ASP A 191 14.66 11.04 -13.67
C ASP A 191 15.33 11.78 -14.83
N LEU A 192 15.18 11.29 -16.07
CA LEU A 192 15.65 11.99 -17.26
C LEU A 192 14.90 13.32 -17.44
N ASN A 193 13.60 13.35 -17.11
CA ASN A 193 12.80 14.55 -17.15
C ASN A 193 13.38 15.66 -16.26
N VAL A 194 13.95 15.30 -15.10
CA VAL A 194 14.65 16.24 -14.23
C VAL A 194 16.04 16.59 -14.77
N THR A 195 16.83 15.57 -15.09
CA THR A 195 18.26 15.71 -15.42
C THR A 195 18.51 16.52 -16.70
N ARG A 196 17.59 16.48 -17.68
CA ARG A 196 17.74 17.21 -18.94
C ARG A 196 17.74 18.74 -18.79
N HIS A 197 17.09 19.28 -17.75
CA HIS A 197 17.06 20.72 -17.49
C HIS A 197 18.36 21.25 -16.89
N LEU A 198 19.16 20.38 -16.26
CA LEU A 198 20.40 20.78 -15.59
C LEU A 198 21.43 21.41 -16.55
N THR A 199 21.35 21.13 -17.85
CA THR A 199 22.24 21.78 -18.83
C THR A 199 21.96 23.28 -18.94
N GLU A 200 20.69 23.69 -18.95
CA GLU A 200 20.29 25.11 -19.00
C GLU A 200 20.42 25.75 -17.62
N GLU A 201 19.92 25.08 -16.57
CA GLU A 201 19.83 25.65 -15.24
C GLU A 201 21.20 25.82 -14.53
N LEU A 202 22.21 25.03 -14.94
CA LEU A 202 23.60 25.17 -14.50
C LEU A 202 24.46 25.97 -15.50
N ASP A 203 23.92 26.41 -16.64
CA ASP A 203 24.59 27.35 -17.53
C ASP A 203 24.60 28.73 -16.89
N ARG A 204 25.80 29.21 -16.57
CA ARG A 204 26.02 30.48 -15.86
C ARG A 204 25.57 31.73 -16.62
N GLN A 205 25.38 31.65 -17.94
CA GLN A 205 24.86 32.80 -18.71
C GLN A 205 23.33 32.84 -18.72
N GLN A 206 22.70 31.70 -18.45
CA GLN A 206 21.25 31.51 -18.60
C GLN A 206 20.55 31.25 -17.26
N SER A 207 21.30 30.87 -16.21
CA SER A 207 20.74 30.53 -14.91
C SER A 207 20.06 31.74 -14.27
N ARG A 208 18.76 31.59 -13.98
CA ARG A 208 17.89 32.61 -13.39
C ARG A 208 17.06 32.00 -12.27
N TRP A 209 17.73 31.65 -11.18
CA TRP A 209 17.10 31.14 -9.97
C TRP A 209 17.92 31.51 -8.72
N ASP A 210 17.23 31.68 -7.59
CA ASP A 210 17.82 31.75 -6.25
C ASP A 210 17.60 30.44 -5.46
N GLY A 211 16.57 29.66 -5.83
CA GLY A 211 16.32 28.31 -5.36
C GLY A 211 16.09 27.35 -6.53
N LEU A 212 16.68 26.16 -6.46
CA LEU A 212 16.44 25.07 -7.43
C LEU A 212 16.01 23.82 -6.68
N ILE A 213 14.84 23.28 -7.01
CA ILE A 213 14.34 22.03 -6.42
C ILE A 213 14.35 20.95 -7.49
N LEU A 214 14.97 19.82 -7.19
CA LEU A 214 15.06 18.64 -8.04
C LEU A 214 14.49 17.46 -7.27
N HIS A 215 13.45 16.80 -7.78
CA HIS A 215 12.87 15.63 -7.13
C HIS A 215 12.91 14.40 -8.04
N TYR A 216 13.78 13.45 -7.69
CA TYR A 216 14.02 12.21 -8.43
C TYR A 216 13.22 11.06 -7.84
N LEU A 217 12.58 10.24 -8.69
CA LEU A 217 11.64 9.19 -8.30
C LEU A 217 12.17 7.78 -8.60
N GLY A 218 13.18 7.66 -9.45
CA GLY A 218 13.58 6.36 -10.01
C GLY A 218 14.05 5.36 -8.96
N LEU A 219 14.60 5.80 -7.83
CA LEU A 219 15.07 4.92 -6.77
C LEU A 219 13.92 4.25 -6.02
N ASP A 220 12.89 5.01 -5.63
CA ASP A 220 11.66 4.47 -5.04
C ASP A 220 10.95 3.48 -5.98
N HIS A 221 10.84 3.85 -7.26
CA HIS A 221 10.23 3.00 -8.28
C HIS A 221 10.99 1.65 -8.46
N ILE A 222 12.32 1.66 -8.37
CA ILE A 222 13.13 0.43 -8.35
C ILE A 222 12.84 -0.38 -7.09
N GLY A 223 12.75 0.28 -5.94
CA GLY A 223 12.38 -0.32 -4.66
C GLY A 223 11.09 -1.12 -4.77
N HIS A 224 9.99 -0.47 -5.15
CA HIS A 224 8.68 -1.12 -5.26
C HIS A 224 8.64 -2.31 -6.24
N LYS A 225 9.52 -2.28 -7.25
CA LYS A 225 9.57 -3.29 -8.30
C LYS A 225 10.44 -4.50 -7.93
N GLY A 226 11.62 -4.26 -7.36
CA GLY A 226 12.65 -5.30 -7.16
C GLY A 226 13.35 -5.27 -5.79
N GLY A 227 12.89 -4.43 -4.86
CA GLY A 227 13.49 -4.27 -3.55
C GLY A 227 14.78 -3.42 -3.54
N PRO A 228 15.32 -3.14 -2.33
CA PRO A 228 16.57 -2.40 -2.17
C PRO A 228 17.79 -3.11 -2.78
N ASN A 229 17.68 -4.43 -2.99
CA ASN A 229 18.73 -5.26 -3.60
C ASN A 229 18.53 -5.51 -5.10
N SER A 230 17.62 -4.77 -5.75
CA SER A 230 17.42 -4.87 -7.20
C SER A 230 18.72 -4.60 -7.96
N VAL A 231 18.92 -5.32 -9.07
CA VAL A 231 20.06 -5.11 -9.99
C VAL A 231 20.11 -3.68 -10.55
N PHE A 232 18.98 -2.97 -10.55
CA PHE A 232 18.89 -1.58 -11.00
C PHE A 232 19.27 -0.56 -9.94
N MET A 233 19.36 -0.95 -8.66
CA MET A 233 19.60 -0.02 -7.55
C MET A 233 21.00 0.61 -7.64
N LYS A 234 22.03 -0.20 -7.89
CA LYS A 234 23.41 0.27 -8.01
C LYS A 234 23.60 1.31 -9.12
N PRO A 235 23.25 1.03 -10.40
CA PRO A 235 23.38 2.03 -11.46
C PRO A 235 22.60 3.32 -11.16
N LYS A 236 21.46 3.22 -10.47
CA LYS A 236 20.67 4.39 -10.09
C LYS A 236 21.36 5.24 -9.03
N GLN A 237 22.00 4.65 -8.03
CA GLN A 237 22.82 5.40 -7.07
C GLN A 237 24.00 6.09 -7.77
N GLU A 238 24.70 5.40 -8.68
CA GLU A 238 25.79 6.00 -9.47
C GLU A 238 25.30 7.18 -10.33
N GLU A 239 24.08 7.11 -10.88
CA GLU A 239 23.42 8.22 -11.58
C GLU A 239 23.20 9.42 -10.66
N MET A 240 22.65 9.22 -9.46
CA MET A 240 22.41 10.29 -8.49
C MET A 240 23.72 10.94 -8.01
N ASP A 241 24.78 10.14 -7.82
CA ASP A 241 26.12 10.63 -7.47
C ASP A 241 26.72 11.51 -8.59
N SER A 242 26.49 11.13 -9.85
CA SER A 242 26.89 11.91 -11.02
C SER A 242 26.15 13.25 -11.10
N VAL A 243 24.84 13.26 -10.80
CA VAL A 243 24.06 14.50 -10.69
C VAL A 243 24.63 15.39 -9.60
N LEU A 244 24.87 14.85 -8.40
CA LEU A 244 25.48 15.60 -7.29
C LEU A 244 26.81 16.24 -7.69
N ARG A 245 27.66 15.51 -8.44
CA ARG A 245 28.92 16.03 -8.95
C ARG A 245 28.75 17.28 -9.80
N ARG A 246 27.80 17.27 -10.75
CA ARG A 246 27.49 18.42 -11.59
C ARG A 246 27.00 19.63 -10.77
N LEU A 247 26.17 19.39 -9.77
CA LEU A 247 25.67 20.44 -8.87
C LEU A 247 26.82 21.06 -8.05
N TYR A 248 27.71 20.23 -7.52
CA TYR A 248 28.86 20.72 -6.74
C TYR A 248 29.86 21.51 -7.58
N GLU A 249 30.14 21.09 -8.82
CA GLU A 249 30.99 21.84 -9.75
C GLU A 249 30.43 23.24 -10.04
N TYR A 250 29.11 23.36 -10.19
CA TYR A 250 28.44 24.66 -10.29
C TYR A 250 28.60 25.49 -9.00
N ALA A 251 28.43 24.88 -7.82
CA ALA A 251 28.61 25.56 -6.53
C ALA A 251 30.06 26.05 -6.33
N GLU A 252 31.06 25.22 -6.65
CA GLU A 252 32.48 25.55 -6.51
C GLU A 252 32.87 26.76 -7.39
N THR A 253 32.33 26.78 -8.60
CA THR A 253 32.61 27.84 -9.56
C THR A 253 31.85 29.14 -9.25
N SER A 254 30.67 29.05 -8.65
CA SER A 254 29.93 30.20 -8.10
C SER A 254 30.65 30.81 -6.89
N GLN A 255 31.20 29.96 -6.00
CA GLN A 255 31.99 30.41 -4.84
C GLN A 255 33.21 31.23 -5.26
N LYS A 256 33.88 30.86 -6.36
CA LYS A 256 35.01 31.65 -6.93
C LYS A 256 34.59 33.07 -7.36
N ARG A 257 33.30 33.31 -7.59
CA ARG A 257 32.70 34.62 -7.89
C ARG A 257 32.02 35.30 -6.69
N LYS A 258 32.26 34.80 -5.47
CA LYS A 258 31.68 35.30 -4.22
C LYS A 258 30.16 35.14 -4.11
N GLU A 259 29.60 34.12 -4.76
CA GLU A 259 28.22 33.70 -4.58
C GLU A 259 28.23 32.31 -3.93
N SER A 260 27.68 32.18 -2.73
CA SER A 260 27.66 30.91 -2.00
C SER A 260 26.40 30.11 -2.29
N VAL A 261 26.58 28.84 -2.65
CA VAL A 261 25.51 27.90 -2.95
C VAL A 261 25.48 26.81 -1.88
N LEU A 262 24.30 26.58 -1.32
CA LEU A 262 24.00 25.43 -0.46
C LEU A 262 23.32 24.34 -1.29
N ILE A 263 23.82 23.11 -1.21
CA ILE A 263 23.14 21.93 -1.76
C ILE A 263 22.63 21.10 -0.58
N VAL A 264 21.36 20.74 -0.59
CA VAL A 264 20.76 19.79 0.34
C VAL A 264 20.43 18.54 -0.46
N LEU A 265 21.16 17.45 -0.24
CA LEU A 265 20.84 16.12 -0.77
C LEU A 265 20.09 15.36 0.32
N MET A 266 18.89 14.87 0.02
CA MET A 266 18.11 14.12 1.01
C MET A 266 17.18 13.08 0.39
N GLY A 267 16.90 12.03 1.16
CA GLY A 267 15.68 11.24 0.98
C GLY A 267 14.51 11.88 1.72
N ASP A 268 13.32 11.78 1.15
CA ASP A 268 12.08 12.15 1.82
C ASP A 268 11.59 11.02 2.75
N HIS A 269 11.85 9.76 2.42
CA HIS A 269 11.81 8.59 3.30
C HIS A 269 12.85 7.54 2.88
N GLY A 270 12.88 6.40 3.55
CA GLY A 270 13.56 5.19 3.09
C GLY A 270 12.58 4.11 2.61
N MET A 271 12.99 2.84 2.64
CA MET A 271 12.15 1.69 2.26
C MET A 271 12.52 0.45 3.09
N ASN A 272 11.59 -0.50 3.20
CA ASN A 272 11.84 -1.79 3.85
C ASN A 272 12.58 -2.78 2.93
N GLU A 273 12.89 -3.97 3.45
CA GLU A 273 13.66 -5.00 2.73
C GLU A 273 12.98 -5.59 1.49
N ILE A 274 11.68 -5.37 1.33
CA ILE A 274 10.93 -5.76 0.13
C ILE A 274 10.68 -4.57 -0.82
N GLY A 275 11.24 -3.40 -0.50
CA GLY A 275 11.20 -2.19 -1.31
C GLY A 275 9.92 -1.37 -1.22
N ASN A 276 9.16 -1.52 -0.14
CA ASN A 276 7.97 -0.71 0.10
C ASN A 276 8.17 0.28 1.27
N HIS A 277 7.26 1.24 1.38
CA HIS A 277 7.29 2.28 2.41
C HIS A 277 5.87 2.71 2.83
N GLY A 278 5.74 3.60 3.81
CA GLY A 278 4.47 4.10 4.35
C GLY A 278 4.19 3.70 5.81
N ALA A 279 5.06 2.90 6.41
CA ALA A 279 4.99 2.42 7.79
C ALA A 279 6.13 3.01 8.65
N SER A 280 6.69 2.20 9.53
CA SER A 280 7.62 2.65 10.58
C SER A 280 8.78 1.68 10.82
N SER A 281 9.14 0.84 9.85
CA SER A 281 10.36 0.05 9.99
C SER A 281 11.58 0.96 9.96
N VAL A 282 12.68 0.52 10.58
CA VAL A 282 13.93 1.31 10.67
C VAL A 282 14.47 1.73 9.30
N GLY A 283 14.36 0.86 8.30
CA GLY A 283 14.76 1.18 6.91
C GLY A 283 13.85 2.22 6.24
N GLU A 284 12.58 2.32 6.64
CA GLU A 284 11.64 3.32 6.11
C GLU A 284 11.83 4.69 6.75
N THR A 285 12.14 4.74 8.06
CA THR A 285 12.24 6.00 8.80
C THR A 285 13.59 6.66 8.69
N ASN A 286 14.65 5.95 8.29
CA ASN A 286 16.01 6.46 8.30
C ASN A 286 16.49 6.75 6.86
N ALA A 287 16.21 7.98 6.41
CA ALA A 287 16.63 8.49 5.12
C ALA A 287 18.01 9.16 5.20
N ALA A 288 18.70 9.29 4.07
CA ALA A 288 19.93 10.09 4.00
C ALA A 288 19.61 11.59 4.04
N LEU A 289 20.49 12.39 4.66
CA LEU A 289 20.42 13.86 4.62
C LEU A 289 21.84 14.44 4.69
N SER A 290 22.25 15.22 3.69
CA SER A 290 23.56 15.85 3.64
C SER A 290 23.46 17.30 3.20
N PHE A 291 24.03 18.20 4.00
CA PHE A 291 24.24 19.60 3.62
C PHE A 291 25.62 19.74 3.00
N ILE A 292 25.70 20.31 1.79
CA ILE A 292 26.90 20.28 0.96
C ILE A 292 27.21 21.69 0.44
N SER A 293 28.46 22.13 0.58
CA SER A 293 28.93 23.39 0.01
C SER A 293 30.46 23.49 0.00
N PRO A 294 31.07 24.13 -1.01
CA PRO A 294 32.48 24.51 -0.98
C PRO A 294 32.87 25.39 0.22
N LYS A 295 31.90 26.12 0.80
CA LYS A 295 32.06 26.98 1.99
C LYS A 295 32.29 26.17 3.27
N PHE A 296 31.86 24.91 3.31
CA PHE A 296 32.05 24.07 4.49
C PHE A 296 33.51 23.65 4.69
N ASN A 297 33.84 23.43 5.95
CA ASN A 297 35.10 22.87 6.43
C ASN A 297 34.83 22.08 7.71
N HIS A 298 33.82 21.23 7.65
CA HIS A 298 33.36 20.44 8.79
C HIS A 298 34.32 19.27 9.02
N LYS A 299 34.69 19.02 10.28
CA LYS A 299 35.58 17.92 10.63
C LYS A 299 34.75 16.72 11.03
N ASN A 300 34.49 15.84 10.06
CA ASN A 300 33.86 14.56 10.33
C ASN A 300 34.81 13.68 11.15
N GLU A 301 34.36 13.17 12.30
CA GLU A 301 35.15 12.27 13.15
C GLU A 301 35.37 10.91 12.48
N GLN A 302 34.42 10.48 11.66
CA GLN A 302 34.45 9.22 10.94
C GLN A 302 34.62 9.45 9.43
N LYS A 303 35.39 8.58 8.77
CA LYS A 303 35.61 8.62 7.32
C LYS A 303 34.55 7.81 6.60
N ALA A 304 33.96 8.36 5.55
CA ALA A 304 33.05 7.64 4.66
C ALA A 304 33.83 6.74 3.67
N PRO A 305 33.27 5.59 3.26
CA PRO A 305 32.01 5.00 3.75
C PRO A 305 32.16 4.35 5.13
N LEU A 306 31.04 4.13 5.81
CA LEU A 306 30.94 3.54 7.14
C LEU A 306 30.51 2.08 7.08
N ALA A 307 30.85 1.30 8.11
CA ALA A 307 30.36 -0.08 8.25
C ALA A 307 28.83 -0.11 8.40
N ASP A 308 28.21 -1.21 8.00
CA ASP A 308 26.75 -1.34 8.06
C ASP A 308 26.18 -1.24 9.46
N SER A 309 25.06 -0.53 9.54
CA SER A 309 24.32 -0.28 10.76
C SER A 309 22.95 -0.94 10.64
N PRO A 310 22.61 -1.93 11.49
CA PRO A 310 21.31 -2.61 11.43
C PRO A 310 20.13 -1.67 11.71
N ASP A 311 20.40 -0.54 12.39
CA ASP A 311 19.42 0.51 12.69
C ASP A 311 19.46 1.66 11.66
N TYR A 312 20.21 1.51 10.56
CA TYR A 312 20.39 2.53 9.52
C TYR A 312 20.90 3.89 10.04
N SER A 313 21.57 3.87 11.20
CA SER A 313 22.13 5.06 11.86
C SER A 313 23.63 5.12 11.57
N TYR A 314 24.05 6.12 10.79
CA TYR A 314 25.42 6.25 10.30
C TYR A 314 26.13 7.49 10.88
N TYR A 315 25.45 8.63 10.93
CA TYR A 315 25.93 9.89 11.52
C TYR A 315 24.99 10.37 12.63
N SER A 316 25.02 11.65 13.01
CA SER A 316 24.02 12.20 13.94
C SER A 316 22.62 12.16 13.31
N SER A 317 21.62 11.89 14.15
CA SER A 317 20.23 11.83 13.71
C SER A 317 19.54 13.16 13.95
N VAL A 318 18.81 13.63 12.95
CA VAL A 318 18.00 14.85 13.00
C VAL A 318 16.62 14.57 12.42
N SER A 319 15.58 15.26 12.89
CA SER A 319 14.27 15.11 12.27
C SER A 319 14.22 15.85 10.94
N GLN A 320 13.58 15.28 9.93
CA GLN A 320 13.44 15.97 8.63
C GLN A 320 12.76 17.34 8.72
N ILE A 321 11.87 17.54 9.70
CA ILE A 321 11.20 18.83 9.91
C ILE A 321 12.16 19.93 10.38
N ASP A 322 13.32 19.56 10.94
CA ASP A 322 14.39 20.46 11.38
C ASP A 322 15.07 21.17 10.20
N LEU A 323 14.90 20.65 8.98
CA LEU A 323 15.35 21.30 7.75
C LEU A 323 14.77 22.71 7.62
N VAL A 324 13.50 22.90 7.98
CA VAL A 324 12.77 24.14 7.71
C VAL A 324 13.30 25.35 8.49
N PRO A 325 13.41 25.33 9.84
CA PRO A 325 14.02 26.44 10.56
C PRO A 325 15.52 26.57 10.27
N THR A 326 16.19 25.48 9.93
CA THR A 326 17.60 25.50 9.50
C THR A 326 17.76 26.29 8.20
N LEU A 327 16.92 26.04 7.18
CA LEU A 327 16.91 26.82 5.93
C LEU A 327 16.54 28.28 6.20
N ALA A 328 15.61 28.55 7.12
CA ALA A 328 15.25 29.91 7.54
C ALA A 328 16.47 30.67 8.06
N GLY A 329 17.27 30.02 8.92
CA GLY A 329 18.55 30.53 9.39
C GLY A 329 19.55 30.75 8.27
N LEU A 330 19.80 29.74 7.44
CA LEU A 330 20.85 29.77 6.42
C LEU A 330 20.58 30.78 5.29
N LEU A 331 19.32 30.95 4.91
CA LEU A 331 18.87 31.79 3.78
C LEU A 331 18.22 33.10 4.23
N ASN A 332 18.14 33.34 5.54
CA ASN A 332 17.70 34.59 6.15
C ASN A 332 16.23 34.98 5.86
N PHE A 333 15.30 34.06 6.07
CA PHE A 333 13.85 34.32 6.07
C PHE A 333 13.22 33.93 7.42
N PRO A 334 12.02 34.42 7.79
CA PRO A 334 11.37 34.05 9.04
C PRO A 334 11.02 32.56 9.14
N ILE A 335 11.15 31.95 10.32
CA ILE A 335 10.73 30.55 10.54
C ILE A 335 9.23 30.42 10.24
N PRO A 336 8.80 29.45 9.41
CA PRO A 336 7.39 29.23 9.14
C PRO A 336 6.56 29.05 10.41
N LYS A 337 5.43 29.74 10.48
CA LYS A 337 4.66 29.93 11.73
C LYS A 337 4.26 28.64 12.44
N ASN A 338 3.96 27.59 11.65
CA ASN A 338 3.50 26.30 12.15
C ASN A 338 4.61 25.22 12.15
N SER A 339 5.87 25.62 11.99
CA SER A 339 7.00 24.70 12.08
C SER A 339 7.14 24.17 13.50
N LEU A 340 7.40 22.87 13.60
CA LEU A 340 7.80 22.16 14.82
C LEU A 340 9.26 21.71 14.72
N GLY A 341 10.01 22.20 13.72
CA GLY A 341 11.42 21.88 13.59
C GLY A 341 12.29 22.67 14.57
N ILE A 342 13.49 22.16 14.80
CA ILE A 342 14.55 22.80 15.58
C ILE A 342 15.73 23.09 14.64
N ILE A 343 16.41 24.23 14.80
CA ILE A 343 17.62 24.51 14.02
C ILE A 343 18.69 23.46 14.32
N ILE A 344 19.26 22.83 13.29
CA ILE A 344 20.28 21.77 13.41
C ILE A 344 21.55 22.34 14.07
N ARG A 345 21.98 21.67 15.15
CA ARG A 345 23.06 22.12 16.04
C ARG A 345 24.40 22.30 15.32
N GLU A 346 24.78 21.34 14.51
CA GLU A 346 26.06 21.31 13.79
C GLU A 346 26.15 22.44 12.75
N LEU A 347 25.01 22.92 12.23
CA LEU A 347 24.95 24.02 11.28
C LEU A 347 24.99 25.39 11.96
N LEU A 348 24.69 25.49 13.27
CA LEU A 348 24.88 26.73 14.05
C LEU A 348 26.35 27.16 14.12
N GLU A 349 27.30 26.25 13.87
CA GLU A 349 28.73 26.55 13.89
C GLU A 349 29.16 27.55 12.81
N LEU A 350 28.34 27.74 11.77
CA LEU A 350 28.59 28.74 10.72
C LEU A 350 28.56 30.17 11.25
N TRP A 351 27.87 30.43 12.37
CA TRP A 351 27.88 31.74 13.02
C TRP A 351 28.97 31.78 14.08
N PRO A 352 29.99 32.65 13.97
CA PRO A 352 31.13 32.66 14.89
C PRO A 352 30.78 33.23 16.28
N SER A 353 29.74 34.07 16.38
CA SER A 353 29.37 34.74 17.63
C SER A 353 28.39 33.89 18.43
N GLU A 354 28.77 33.51 19.65
CA GLU A 354 27.90 32.81 20.59
C GLU A 354 26.62 33.60 20.91
N LYS A 355 26.74 34.94 21.05
CA LYS A 355 25.58 35.83 21.22
C LYS A 355 24.61 35.73 20.04
N GLN A 356 25.13 35.61 18.81
CA GLN A 356 24.29 35.43 17.63
C GLN A 356 23.62 34.05 17.64
N LYS A 357 24.36 32.98 17.97
CA LYS A 357 23.78 31.63 18.12
C LYS A 357 22.60 31.62 19.11
N LEU A 358 22.75 32.27 20.27
CA LEU A 358 21.68 32.40 21.26
C LEU A 358 20.49 33.20 20.73
N ALA A 359 20.71 34.29 19.98
CA ALA A 359 19.62 35.06 19.38
C ALA A 359 18.84 34.25 18.33
N ILE A 360 19.54 33.41 17.56
CA ILE A 360 18.96 32.49 16.57
C ILE A 360 18.09 31.45 17.27
N LEU A 361 18.60 30.82 18.34
CA LEU A 361 17.84 29.85 19.12
C LEU A 361 16.63 30.50 19.81
N MET A 362 16.77 31.72 20.32
CA MET A 362 15.67 32.45 20.95
C MET A 362 14.56 32.77 19.95
N GLU A 363 14.88 33.02 18.67
CA GLU A 363 13.87 33.17 17.61
C GLU A 363 13.07 31.87 17.41
N ASN A 364 13.74 30.72 17.41
CA ASN A 364 13.07 29.41 17.35
C ASN A 364 12.20 29.17 18.60
N CYS A 365 12.68 29.54 19.79
CA CYS A 365 11.92 29.42 21.05
C CYS A 365 10.68 30.31 21.06
N ASN A 366 10.80 31.56 20.59
CA ASN A 366 9.65 32.48 20.46
C ASN A 366 8.58 31.88 19.53
N GLN A 367 8.99 31.37 18.37
CA GLN A 367 8.06 30.75 17.42
C GLN A 367 7.36 29.51 18.02
N PHE A 368 8.09 28.67 18.77
CA PHE A 368 7.50 27.55 19.50
C PHE A 368 6.51 28.01 20.57
N MET A 369 6.80 29.09 21.29
CA MET A 369 5.90 29.62 22.32
C MET A 369 4.65 30.29 21.75
N ASP A 370 4.73 30.87 20.55
CA ASP A 370 3.53 31.32 19.82
C ASP A 370 2.59 30.15 19.50
N LEU A 371 3.15 29.01 19.09
CA LEU A 371 2.39 27.77 18.88
C LEU A 371 1.85 27.19 20.19
N PHE A 372 2.68 27.13 21.22
CA PHE A 372 2.35 26.55 22.51
C PHE A 372 1.23 27.32 23.21
N SER A 373 1.35 28.65 23.27
CA SER A 373 0.37 29.54 23.90
C SER A 373 -0.99 29.57 23.20
N ALA A 374 -1.02 29.24 21.91
CA ALA A 374 -2.27 29.15 21.15
C ALA A 374 -3.02 27.83 21.38
N LYS A 375 -2.34 26.78 21.88
CA LYS A 375 -2.92 25.46 22.14
C LYS A 375 -3.14 25.16 23.63
N HIS A 376 -2.29 25.71 24.50
CA HIS A 376 -2.28 25.41 25.93
C HIS A 376 -2.47 26.68 26.76
N ASP A 377 -3.37 26.59 27.74
CA ASP A 377 -3.54 27.63 28.73
C ASP A 377 -2.35 27.68 29.69
N LYS A 378 -2.11 28.84 30.30
CA LYS A 378 -1.01 29.04 31.27
C LYS A 378 -1.09 28.12 32.51
N SER A 379 -2.26 27.56 32.81
CA SER A 379 -2.45 26.60 33.89
C SER A 379 -1.97 25.19 33.54
N GLU A 380 -1.77 24.89 32.26
CA GLU A 380 -1.26 23.61 31.77
C GLU A 380 0.26 23.71 31.57
N HIS A 381 0.99 22.62 31.84
CA HIS A 381 2.45 22.53 31.64
C HIS A 381 3.24 23.69 32.31
N LEU A 382 2.99 23.94 33.60
CA LEU A 382 3.64 25.02 34.38
C LEU A 382 5.17 25.01 34.26
N ASP A 383 5.76 23.82 34.17
CA ASP A 383 7.18 23.58 33.97
C ASP A 383 7.74 24.12 32.65
N VAL A 384 6.92 24.22 31.59
CA VAL A 384 7.30 24.87 30.33
C VAL A 384 7.27 26.39 30.51
N TRP A 385 6.22 26.93 31.12
CA TRP A 385 6.06 28.37 31.36
C TRP A 385 7.14 28.94 32.31
N GLU A 386 7.52 28.18 33.33
CA GLU A 386 8.61 28.54 34.26
C GLU A 386 9.96 28.58 33.53
N LYS A 387 10.30 27.53 32.76
CA LYS A 387 11.53 27.52 31.95
C LYS A 387 11.54 28.64 30.91
N TRP A 388 10.41 28.91 30.26
CA TRP A 388 10.28 30.02 29.32
C TRP A 388 10.58 31.37 29.98
N SER A 389 10.04 31.60 31.18
CA SER A 389 10.29 32.82 31.95
C SER A 389 11.77 32.97 32.32
N GLN A 390 12.47 31.86 32.60
CA GLN A 390 13.91 31.86 32.87
C GLN A 390 14.74 32.20 31.62
N LEU A 391 14.39 31.65 30.45
CA LEU A 391 15.07 31.96 29.18
C LEU A 391 14.89 33.42 28.74
N GLN A 392 13.77 34.05 29.12
CA GLN A 392 13.53 35.47 28.87
C GLN A 392 14.24 36.40 29.86
N ASP A 393 14.64 35.91 31.04
CA ASP A 393 15.27 36.75 32.07
C ASP A 393 16.73 37.05 31.71
N SER A 394 16.97 38.30 31.28
CA SER A 394 18.31 38.82 31.00
C SER A 394 19.33 38.71 32.14
N LYS A 395 18.89 38.42 33.37
CA LYS A 395 19.76 38.18 34.54
C LYS A 395 20.22 36.73 34.67
N VAL A 396 19.55 35.79 34.01
CA VAL A 396 19.89 34.37 33.99
C VAL A 396 20.76 34.12 32.76
N VAL A 397 21.98 33.63 32.96
CA VAL A 397 22.87 33.24 31.86
C VAL A 397 22.44 31.88 31.36
N SER A 398 21.62 31.85 30.30
CA SER A 398 21.22 30.64 29.60
C SER A 398 22.28 30.20 28.59
N SER A 399 22.65 28.93 28.61
CA SER A 399 23.54 28.31 27.64
C SER A 399 22.80 27.93 26.35
N ILE A 400 23.56 27.55 25.31
CA ILE A 400 23.01 26.96 24.08
C ILE A 400 22.23 25.67 24.39
N ASP A 401 22.74 24.86 25.33
CA ASP A 401 22.12 23.60 25.70
C ASP A 401 20.76 23.80 26.38
N ASP A 402 20.63 24.83 27.22
CA ASP A 402 19.35 25.16 27.87
C ASP A 402 18.24 25.47 26.84
N HIS A 403 18.58 26.11 25.71
CA HIS A 403 17.64 26.40 24.64
C HIS A 403 17.24 25.15 23.86
N PHE A 404 18.21 24.28 23.54
CA PHE A 404 17.91 23.01 22.88
C PHE A 404 17.04 22.10 23.76
N ASP A 405 17.36 21.98 25.05
CA ASP A 405 16.56 21.21 26.00
C ASP A 405 15.12 21.74 26.10
N PHE A 406 14.95 23.06 26.04
CA PHE A 406 13.63 23.68 25.99
C PHE A 406 12.89 23.37 24.69
N LEU A 407 13.55 23.55 23.54
CA LEU A 407 12.97 23.29 22.22
C LEU A 407 12.54 21.83 22.08
N LEU A 408 13.41 20.87 22.42
CA LEU A 408 13.12 19.44 22.37
C LEU A 408 11.90 19.09 23.23
N LYS A 409 11.83 19.62 24.45
CA LYS A 409 10.70 19.39 25.35
C LYS A 409 9.38 19.95 24.79
N VAL A 410 9.39 21.15 24.22
CA VAL A 410 8.19 21.76 23.65
C VAL A 410 7.78 21.07 22.35
N GLN A 411 8.74 20.65 21.53
CA GLN A 411 8.52 19.83 20.33
C GLN A 411 7.77 18.55 20.67
N ASP A 412 8.21 17.80 21.68
CA ASP A 412 7.56 16.55 22.13
C ASP A 412 6.10 16.75 22.55
N ILE A 413 5.81 17.85 23.27
CA ILE A 413 4.45 18.19 23.70
C ILE A 413 3.60 18.56 22.49
N LEU A 414 4.09 19.43 21.60
CA LEU A 414 3.33 19.87 20.43
C LEU A 414 3.12 18.76 19.39
N ALA A 415 4.08 17.84 19.25
CA ALA A 415 3.99 16.67 18.39
C ALA A 415 2.96 15.65 18.93
N SER A 416 2.90 15.43 20.24
CA SER A 416 1.90 14.55 20.87
C SER A 416 0.48 15.14 20.87
N ALA A 417 0.35 16.47 20.94
CA ALA A 417 -0.92 17.20 20.83
C ALA A 417 -1.51 17.25 19.40
N ALA A 418 -0.87 16.65 18.39
CA ALA A 418 -1.40 16.56 17.02
C ALA A 418 -2.63 15.62 16.88
N THR A 419 -3.08 14.99 17.97
CA THR A 419 -4.16 14.00 18.05
C THR A 419 -5.53 14.61 18.41
N ASN A 420 -5.94 15.70 17.75
CA ASN A 420 -7.21 16.37 18.06
C ASN A 420 -8.42 15.64 17.44
N TYR A 421 -8.78 14.49 18.01
CA TYR A 421 -9.92 13.67 17.58
C TYR A 421 -11.24 14.44 17.63
N ASN A 422 -12.09 14.28 16.62
CA ASN A 422 -13.47 14.74 16.69
C ASN A 422 -14.30 13.68 17.43
N TYR A 423 -14.44 13.90 18.74
CA TYR A 423 -15.11 12.96 19.65
C TYR A 423 -16.59 12.74 19.31
N ASP A 424 -17.30 13.75 18.82
CA ASP A 424 -18.72 13.63 18.49
C ASP A 424 -18.93 12.64 17.34
N ASP A 425 -18.17 12.79 16.25
CA ASP A 425 -18.23 11.87 15.11
C ASP A 425 -17.71 10.47 15.50
N MET A 426 -16.65 10.39 16.30
CA MET A 426 -16.06 9.12 16.75
C MET A 426 -17.04 8.31 17.62
N TRP A 427 -17.65 8.93 18.63
CA TRP A 427 -18.63 8.26 19.50
C TRP A 427 -19.94 7.96 18.78
N THR A 428 -20.39 8.84 17.88
CA THR A 428 -21.59 8.59 17.07
C THR A 428 -21.39 7.39 16.13
N GLY A 429 -20.25 7.34 15.43
CA GLY A 429 -19.89 6.22 14.57
C GLY A 429 -19.76 4.90 15.34
N PHE A 430 -19.14 4.94 16.53
CA PHE A 430 -19.04 3.78 17.41
C PHE A 430 -20.43 3.31 17.89
N ALA A 431 -21.28 4.22 18.37
CA ALA A 431 -22.62 3.90 18.83
C ALA A 431 -23.48 3.28 17.72
N LEU A 432 -23.43 3.84 16.51
CA LEU A 432 -24.13 3.29 15.35
C LEU A 432 -23.63 1.88 14.99
N THR A 433 -22.32 1.64 15.07
CA THR A 433 -21.72 0.32 14.84
C THR A 433 -22.16 -0.70 15.90
N VAL A 434 -22.20 -0.30 17.18
CA VAL A 434 -22.69 -1.15 18.29
C VAL A 434 -24.17 -1.50 18.09
N VAL A 435 -25.02 -0.52 17.78
CA VAL A 435 -26.46 -0.77 17.52
C VAL A 435 -26.64 -1.73 16.35
N SER A 436 -25.93 -1.50 15.24
CA SER A 436 -25.97 -2.40 14.07
C SER A 436 -25.51 -3.82 14.44
N ALA A 437 -24.44 -3.96 15.22
CA ALA A 437 -23.95 -5.26 15.67
C ALA A 437 -24.94 -6.00 16.58
N VAL A 438 -25.55 -5.30 17.55
CA VAL A 438 -26.57 -5.87 18.44
C VAL A 438 -27.78 -6.36 17.64
N VAL A 439 -28.30 -5.54 16.72
CA VAL A 439 -29.45 -5.95 15.89
C VAL A 439 -29.07 -7.11 14.96
N THR A 440 -27.88 -7.09 14.37
CA THR A 440 -27.36 -8.20 13.56
C THR A 440 -27.31 -9.50 14.37
N LEU A 441 -26.75 -9.47 15.58
CA LEU A 441 -26.71 -10.62 16.49
C LEU A 441 -28.11 -11.11 16.88
N ILE A 442 -29.06 -10.21 17.13
CA ILE A 442 -30.45 -10.58 17.43
C ILE A 442 -31.07 -11.29 16.24
N THR A 443 -30.90 -10.77 15.01
CA THR A 443 -31.45 -11.38 13.80
C THR A 443 -30.83 -12.76 13.51
N PHE A 444 -29.51 -12.89 13.67
CA PHE A 444 -28.78 -14.14 13.51
C PHE A 444 -29.23 -15.20 14.51
N ASN A 445 -29.24 -14.86 15.80
CA ASN A 445 -29.66 -15.80 16.85
C ASN A 445 -31.13 -16.19 16.69
N SER A 446 -32.01 -15.23 16.37
CA SER A 446 -33.43 -15.50 16.13
C SER A 446 -33.69 -16.43 14.95
N TYR A 447 -32.76 -16.46 13.97
CA TYR A 447 -32.79 -17.40 12.85
C TYR A 447 -32.34 -18.78 13.30
N PHE A 448 -31.11 -18.92 13.80
CA PHE A 448 -30.49 -20.22 14.10
C PHE A 448 -31.10 -20.94 15.32
N LEU A 449 -31.69 -20.22 16.28
CA LEU A 449 -32.43 -20.83 17.40
C LEU A 449 -33.64 -21.67 16.96
N LYS A 450 -34.14 -21.45 15.74
CA LYS A 450 -35.29 -22.17 15.19
C LYS A 450 -34.88 -23.31 14.26
N GLN A 451 -33.59 -23.45 13.97
CA GLN A 451 -33.06 -24.47 13.07
C GLN A 451 -32.65 -25.72 13.85
N SER A 452 -32.07 -26.70 13.14
CA SER A 452 -31.59 -27.92 13.77
C SER A 452 -30.57 -27.64 14.88
N GLU A 453 -30.45 -28.56 15.84
CA GLU A 453 -29.48 -28.47 16.92
C GLU A 453 -28.04 -28.36 16.40
N ASN A 454 -27.72 -29.04 15.29
CA ASN A 454 -26.40 -28.98 14.66
C ASN A 454 -26.12 -27.60 14.06
N SER A 455 -27.09 -27.02 13.35
CA SER A 455 -26.99 -25.67 12.79
C SER A 455 -26.85 -24.62 13.89
N PHE A 456 -27.58 -24.78 15.00
CA PHE A 456 -27.45 -23.90 16.16
C PHE A 456 -26.06 -24.01 16.84
N LYS A 457 -25.52 -25.22 17.05
CA LYS A 457 -24.17 -25.42 17.62
C LYS A 457 -23.08 -24.78 16.76
N LEU A 458 -23.18 -24.89 15.43
CA LEU A 458 -22.25 -24.24 14.51
C LEU A 458 -22.35 -22.71 14.56
N ALA A 459 -23.57 -22.18 14.66
CA ALA A 459 -23.79 -20.75 14.82
C ALA A 459 -23.17 -20.21 16.13
N GLN A 460 -23.28 -20.96 17.23
CA GLN A 460 -22.61 -20.63 18.51
C GLN A 460 -21.09 -20.70 18.39
N TYR A 461 -20.55 -21.74 17.75
CA TYR A 461 -19.12 -21.85 17.47
C TYR A 461 -18.62 -20.65 16.65
N PHE A 462 -19.34 -20.25 15.61
CA PHE A 462 -18.98 -19.13 14.76
C PHE A 462 -18.97 -17.79 15.51
N GLN A 463 -19.94 -17.56 16.40
CA GLN A 463 -19.94 -16.38 17.28
C GLN A 463 -18.75 -16.37 18.24
N LEU A 464 -18.47 -17.51 18.88
CA LEU A 464 -17.31 -17.64 19.77
C LEU A 464 -16.01 -17.39 19.00
N PHE A 465 -15.88 -17.98 17.81
CA PHE A 465 -14.76 -17.75 16.90
C PHE A 465 -14.57 -16.26 16.60
N ALA A 466 -15.63 -15.55 16.20
CA ALA A 466 -15.58 -14.12 15.89
C ALA A 466 -15.19 -13.28 17.11
N ILE A 467 -15.73 -13.60 18.30
CA ILE A 467 -15.38 -12.93 19.56
C ILE A 467 -13.90 -13.15 19.88
N VAL A 468 -13.45 -14.40 19.93
CA VAL A 468 -12.07 -14.75 20.31
C VAL A 468 -11.07 -14.18 19.31
N TYR A 469 -11.37 -14.19 18.01
CA TYR A 469 -10.60 -13.47 17.01
C TYR A 469 -10.54 -11.98 17.37
N SER A 470 -11.67 -11.31 17.54
CA SER A 470 -11.69 -9.84 17.72
C SER A 470 -10.99 -9.32 18.98
N LEU A 471 -10.81 -10.14 20.01
CA LEU A 471 -10.10 -9.76 21.24
C LEU A 471 -8.64 -9.38 21.00
N HIS A 472 -8.00 -9.91 19.96
CA HIS A 472 -6.59 -9.61 19.68
C HIS A 472 -6.37 -8.14 19.30
N PHE A 473 -7.41 -7.43 18.84
CA PHE A 473 -7.32 -6.01 18.51
C PHE A 473 -6.96 -5.12 19.70
N HIS A 474 -6.96 -5.63 20.94
CA HIS A 474 -6.56 -4.87 22.12
C HIS A 474 -5.05 -4.90 22.40
N GLY A 475 -4.24 -5.62 21.61
CA GLY A 475 -2.78 -5.62 21.72
C GLY A 475 -2.12 -5.28 20.38
N SER A 476 -1.27 -4.24 20.35
CA SER A 476 -0.56 -3.85 19.11
C SER A 476 0.26 -5.00 18.54
N SER A 477 1.02 -5.70 19.39
CA SER A 477 1.83 -6.86 18.98
C SER A 477 0.99 -8.01 18.39
N LEU A 478 -0.26 -8.17 18.84
CA LEU A 478 -1.15 -9.19 18.30
C LEU A 478 -1.74 -8.80 16.95
N ILE A 479 -1.92 -7.50 16.68
CA ILE A 479 -2.33 -6.97 15.37
C ILE A 479 -1.20 -7.17 14.35
N GLU A 480 0.05 -6.90 14.75
CA GLU A 480 1.24 -7.12 13.89
C GLU A 480 1.40 -8.62 13.54
N GLU A 481 1.12 -9.50 14.51
CA GLU A 481 1.20 -10.97 14.36
C GLU A 481 -0.13 -11.64 13.95
N GLU A 482 -1.09 -10.88 13.43
CA GLU A 482 -2.42 -11.41 13.07
C GLU A 482 -2.35 -12.57 12.06
N HIS A 483 -1.33 -12.56 11.20
CA HIS A 483 -1.05 -13.63 10.26
C HIS A 483 -0.81 -15.00 10.94
N GLN A 484 -0.19 -15.02 12.13
CA GLN A 484 -0.03 -16.23 12.95
C GLN A 484 -1.38 -16.70 13.49
N LEU A 485 -2.19 -15.75 13.98
CA LEU A 485 -3.51 -16.03 14.55
C LEU A 485 -4.40 -16.70 13.51
N TRP A 486 -4.45 -16.19 12.27
CA TRP A 486 -5.25 -16.78 11.20
C TRP A 486 -4.83 -18.20 10.83
N TRP A 487 -3.55 -18.53 10.91
CA TRP A 487 -3.11 -19.91 10.75
C TRP A 487 -3.68 -20.81 11.84
N PHE A 488 -3.52 -20.45 13.12
CA PHE A 488 -4.06 -21.22 14.24
C PHE A 488 -5.59 -21.35 14.18
N PHE A 489 -6.29 -20.24 13.94
CA PHE A 489 -7.73 -20.18 13.81
C PHE A 489 -8.24 -21.06 12.67
N THR A 490 -7.56 -21.05 11.52
CA THR A 490 -7.93 -21.89 10.38
C THR A 490 -7.78 -23.37 10.70
N VAL A 491 -6.63 -23.79 11.25
CA VAL A 491 -6.40 -25.18 11.63
C VAL A 491 -7.42 -25.64 12.67
N LEU A 492 -7.64 -24.85 13.73
CA LEU A 492 -8.59 -25.19 14.79
C LEU A 492 -10.02 -25.30 14.26
N SER A 493 -10.43 -24.38 13.39
CA SER A 493 -11.76 -24.41 12.76
C SER A 493 -11.94 -25.64 11.89
N PHE A 494 -10.92 -26.02 11.12
CA PHE A 494 -11.03 -27.16 10.22
C PHE A 494 -11.01 -28.49 10.98
N VAL A 495 -10.22 -28.58 12.06
CA VAL A 495 -10.28 -29.70 13.01
C VAL A 495 -11.67 -29.80 13.63
N TYR A 496 -12.22 -28.68 14.14
CA TYR A 496 -13.56 -28.66 14.71
C TYR A 496 -14.61 -29.14 13.70
N LEU A 497 -14.60 -28.62 12.47
CA LEU A 497 -15.50 -29.05 11.41
C LEU A 497 -15.33 -30.55 11.12
N ALA A 498 -14.09 -31.03 10.97
CA ALA A 498 -13.79 -32.43 10.66
C ALA A 498 -14.38 -33.41 11.69
N PHE A 499 -14.28 -33.08 12.99
CA PHE A 499 -14.76 -33.95 14.07
C PHE A 499 -16.26 -33.80 14.37
N THR A 500 -16.84 -32.62 14.15
CA THR A 500 -18.24 -32.34 14.53
C THR A 500 -19.24 -32.46 13.39
N CYS A 501 -18.82 -32.13 12.16
CA CYS A 501 -19.72 -32.02 11.00
C CYS A 501 -19.56 -33.16 10.00
N PHE A 502 -18.40 -33.82 9.97
CA PHE A 502 -18.10 -34.87 8.99
C PHE A 502 -17.88 -36.21 9.68
N VAL A 503 -18.36 -37.28 9.06
CA VAL A 503 -18.08 -38.63 9.56
C VAL A 503 -16.65 -39.02 9.22
N LEU A 504 -15.90 -39.46 10.23
CA LEU A 504 -14.56 -40.01 10.10
C LEU A 504 -14.62 -41.38 9.42
N ASN A 505 -14.57 -41.37 8.10
CA ASN A 505 -14.32 -42.55 7.27
C ASN A 505 -13.02 -42.34 6.47
N ARG A 506 -12.49 -43.42 5.85
CA ARG A 506 -11.23 -43.36 5.10
C ARG A 506 -11.23 -42.29 4.00
N THR A 507 -12.35 -42.10 3.32
CA THR A 507 -12.49 -41.12 2.23
C THR A 507 -12.45 -39.68 2.73
N ASN A 508 -13.22 -39.35 3.76
CA ASN A 508 -13.24 -38.01 4.35
C ASN A 508 -11.91 -37.70 5.04
N ALA A 509 -11.29 -38.69 5.71
CA ALA A 509 -9.97 -38.55 6.27
C ALA A 509 -8.92 -38.21 5.20
N PHE A 510 -8.98 -38.87 4.03
CA PHE A 510 -8.11 -38.55 2.90
C PHE A 510 -8.28 -37.09 2.42
N TYR A 511 -9.51 -36.62 2.23
CA TYR A 511 -9.74 -35.23 1.80
C TYR A 511 -9.34 -34.19 2.85
N TRP A 512 -9.58 -34.46 4.14
CA TRP A 512 -9.06 -33.60 5.21
C TRP A 512 -7.53 -33.58 5.24
N SER A 513 -6.86 -34.71 5.04
CA SER A 513 -5.40 -34.77 4.92
C SER A 513 -4.87 -33.91 3.76
N LEU A 514 -5.53 -33.95 2.60
CA LEU A 514 -5.18 -33.06 1.48
C LEU A 514 -5.33 -31.58 1.83
N ILE A 515 -6.40 -31.22 2.55
CA ILE A 515 -6.64 -29.85 3.02
C ILE A 515 -5.52 -29.40 3.98
N PHE A 516 -5.15 -30.23 4.97
CA PHE A 516 -4.09 -29.88 5.93
C PHE A 516 -2.69 -29.80 5.28
N ILE A 517 -2.38 -30.68 4.32
CA ILE A 517 -1.16 -30.56 3.51
C ILE A 517 -1.17 -29.24 2.73
N GLY A 518 -2.29 -28.90 2.10
CA GLY A 518 -2.45 -27.64 1.38
C GLY A 518 -2.27 -26.42 2.28
N ILE A 519 -2.87 -26.40 3.47
CA ILE A 519 -2.68 -25.32 4.45
C ILE A 519 -1.22 -25.21 4.89
N ARG A 520 -0.52 -26.35 5.03
CA ARG A 520 0.90 -26.32 5.38
C ARG A 520 1.74 -25.71 4.26
N ILE A 521 1.44 -26.01 3.00
CA ILE A 521 2.08 -25.38 1.83
C ILE A 521 1.81 -23.88 1.82
N ILE A 522 0.55 -23.46 2.00
CA ILE A 522 0.16 -22.04 2.07
C ILE A 522 0.95 -21.33 3.18
N ARG A 523 1.02 -21.93 4.37
CA ARG A 523 1.75 -21.33 5.51
C ARG A 523 3.24 -21.16 5.24
N SER A 524 3.85 -22.09 4.52
CA SER A 524 5.28 -22.03 4.17
C SER A 524 5.56 -21.16 2.94
N TRP A 525 4.53 -20.68 2.24
CA TRP A 525 4.70 -19.94 0.98
C TRP A 525 5.37 -18.59 1.20
N ASN A 526 4.91 -17.87 2.21
CA ASN A 526 5.43 -16.57 2.61
C ASN A 526 5.25 -16.37 4.13
N ASN A 527 6.11 -15.54 4.74
CA ASN A 527 6.08 -15.17 6.14
C ASN A 527 5.79 -13.66 6.28
N SER A 528 4.51 -13.31 6.25
CA SER A 528 4.03 -11.93 6.31
C SER A 528 3.98 -11.36 7.74
N GLY A 529 5.15 -11.27 8.39
CA GLY A 529 5.31 -10.49 9.62
C GLY A 529 5.74 -9.06 9.30
N GLN A 530 5.16 -8.07 10.00
CA GLN A 530 5.64 -6.67 9.94
C GLN A 530 7.01 -6.51 10.62
N LYS A 531 7.33 -7.40 11.56
CA LYS A 531 8.53 -7.32 12.41
C LYS A 531 9.69 -8.19 11.93
N TYR A 532 9.42 -9.31 11.26
CA TYR A 532 10.43 -10.26 10.81
C TYR A 532 10.00 -10.88 9.48
N SER A 533 10.82 -10.69 8.44
CA SER A 533 10.76 -11.44 7.19
C SER A 533 11.97 -12.37 7.13
N SER A 534 11.78 -13.63 6.71
CA SER A 534 12.89 -14.57 6.50
C SER A 534 12.95 -14.99 5.03
N SER A 535 14.16 -15.07 4.50
CA SER A 535 14.46 -15.63 3.17
C SER A 535 14.12 -17.12 3.03
N ASN A 536 13.83 -17.82 4.14
CA ASN A 536 13.49 -19.24 4.15
C ASN A 536 12.01 -19.50 3.80
N THR A 537 11.51 -18.91 2.70
CA THR A 537 10.15 -19.13 2.20
C THR A 537 10.17 -19.81 0.83
N ILE A 538 9.08 -20.50 0.48
CA ILE A 538 8.96 -21.15 -0.83
C ILE A 538 8.99 -20.09 -1.95
N SER A 539 8.29 -18.96 -1.76
CA SER A 539 8.28 -17.87 -2.75
C SER A 539 9.67 -17.29 -3.01
N TYR A 540 10.43 -16.99 -1.94
CA TYR A 540 11.81 -16.49 -2.07
C TYR A 540 12.73 -17.50 -2.76
N TYR A 541 12.67 -18.78 -2.37
CA TYR A 541 13.45 -19.86 -3.01
C TYR A 541 13.14 -19.98 -4.51
N LEU A 542 11.84 -20.00 -4.87
CA LEU A 542 11.42 -20.10 -6.26
C LEU A 542 11.86 -18.90 -7.10
N LEU A 543 11.81 -17.69 -6.53
CA LEU A 543 12.18 -16.46 -7.24
C LEU A 543 13.69 -16.32 -7.42
N ASN A 544 14.46 -16.52 -6.35
CA ASN A 544 15.88 -16.15 -6.33
C ASN A 544 16.84 -17.33 -6.55
N GLU A 545 16.43 -18.56 -6.23
CA GLU A 545 17.31 -19.74 -6.32
C GLU A 545 16.91 -20.70 -7.44
N ASN A 546 15.63 -20.79 -7.82
CA ASN A 546 15.16 -21.79 -8.78
C ASN A 546 14.03 -21.28 -9.70
N SER A 547 14.39 -20.35 -10.59
CA SER A 547 13.47 -19.73 -11.55
C SER A 547 12.89 -20.73 -12.57
N ASP A 548 13.63 -21.78 -12.95
CA ASP A 548 13.12 -22.84 -13.82
C ASP A 548 11.92 -23.57 -13.18
N LEU A 549 12.03 -23.94 -11.90
CA LEU A 549 10.93 -24.58 -11.17
C LEU A 549 9.75 -23.62 -11.00
N LEU A 550 10.00 -22.35 -10.68
CA LEU A 550 8.96 -21.32 -10.59
C LEU A 550 8.13 -21.26 -11.88
N TRP A 551 8.81 -21.14 -13.03
CA TRP A 551 8.15 -21.00 -14.32
C TRP A 551 7.48 -22.29 -14.80
N ALA A 552 8.01 -23.46 -14.44
CA ALA A 552 7.33 -24.73 -14.66
C ALA A 552 6.02 -24.79 -13.87
N LEU A 553 6.02 -24.39 -12.59
CA LEU A 553 4.82 -24.34 -11.77
C LEU A 553 3.81 -23.29 -12.26
N ASN A 554 4.28 -22.12 -12.73
CA ASN A 554 3.43 -21.11 -13.36
C ASN A 554 2.75 -21.67 -14.61
N LEU A 555 3.50 -22.32 -15.50
CA LEU A 555 2.94 -22.96 -16.69
C LEU A 555 1.89 -24.00 -16.31
N ILE A 556 2.16 -24.88 -15.34
CA ILE A 556 1.20 -25.87 -14.84
C ILE A 556 -0.07 -25.17 -14.31
N THR A 557 0.08 -24.08 -13.56
CA THR A 557 -1.06 -23.30 -13.03
C THR A 557 -1.94 -22.74 -14.14
N TYR A 558 -1.32 -22.14 -15.16
CA TYR A 558 -2.03 -21.62 -16.32
C TYR A 558 -2.72 -22.75 -17.11
N LEU A 559 -2.05 -23.88 -17.31
CA LEU A 559 -2.64 -25.05 -18.00
C LEU A 559 -3.83 -25.61 -17.23
N VAL A 560 -3.72 -25.82 -15.92
CA VAL A 560 -4.81 -26.31 -15.07
C VAL A 560 -5.99 -25.32 -15.07
N THR A 561 -5.72 -24.02 -15.01
CA THR A 561 -6.77 -22.98 -15.09
C THR A 561 -7.46 -22.99 -16.45
N THR A 562 -6.69 -23.10 -17.54
CA THR A 562 -7.20 -23.21 -18.92
C THR A 562 -8.11 -24.43 -19.07
N VAL A 563 -7.67 -25.58 -18.56
CA VAL A 563 -8.47 -26.82 -18.56
C VAL A 563 -9.73 -26.65 -17.70
N ALA A 564 -9.65 -25.98 -16.55
CA ALA A 564 -10.81 -25.72 -15.71
C ALA A 564 -11.85 -24.83 -16.41
N ILE A 565 -11.41 -23.77 -17.10
CA ILE A 565 -12.30 -22.92 -17.91
C ILE A 565 -12.98 -23.74 -19.01
N PHE A 566 -12.21 -24.59 -19.72
CA PHE A 566 -12.73 -25.38 -20.82
C PHE A 566 -13.68 -26.50 -20.36
N ALA A 567 -13.38 -27.20 -19.25
CA ALA A 567 -13.98 -28.49 -18.92
C ALA A 567 -14.94 -28.49 -17.72
N GLN A 568 -14.85 -27.56 -16.76
CA GLN A 568 -15.69 -27.62 -15.54
C GLN A 568 -17.08 -27.03 -15.73
N GLY A 569 -17.18 -25.90 -16.46
CA GLY A 569 -18.42 -25.16 -16.61
C GLY A 569 -19.23 -25.57 -17.83
N ARG A 570 -19.84 -24.60 -18.51
CA ARG A 570 -20.63 -24.81 -19.74
C ARG A 570 -20.27 -23.84 -20.86
N ILE A 571 -19.10 -23.21 -20.79
CA ILE A 571 -18.66 -22.28 -21.85
C ILE A 571 -18.65 -22.91 -23.24
N VAL A 572 -18.20 -24.17 -23.35
CA VAL A 572 -18.18 -24.91 -24.61
C VAL A 572 -19.59 -25.07 -25.20
N GLU A 573 -20.55 -25.42 -24.35
CA GLU A 573 -21.95 -25.53 -24.75
C GLU A 573 -22.56 -24.16 -25.12
N CYS A 574 -22.07 -23.07 -24.52
CA CYS A 574 -22.50 -21.72 -24.89
C CYS A 574 -22.03 -21.31 -26.28
N LEU A 575 -20.86 -21.77 -26.70
CA LEU A 575 -20.24 -21.40 -27.98
C LEU A 575 -20.51 -22.40 -29.12
N SER A 576 -21.23 -23.49 -28.87
CA SER A 576 -21.66 -24.41 -29.94
C SER A 576 -22.57 -23.71 -30.96
N ILE A 577 -22.36 -23.89 -32.26
CA ILE A 577 -23.03 -23.04 -33.27
C ILE A 577 -24.48 -23.50 -33.54
N LEU A 578 -24.83 -24.78 -33.29
CA LEU A 578 -26.17 -25.33 -33.51
C LEU A 578 -26.51 -26.38 -32.45
N ASN A 579 -27.60 -26.18 -31.69
CA ASN A 579 -28.26 -27.27 -30.96
C ASN A 579 -29.43 -27.73 -31.83
N ASP A 580 -29.26 -28.80 -32.60
CA ASP A 580 -30.41 -29.47 -33.20
C ASP A 580 -30.86 -30.64 -32.33
N SER A 581 -32.14 -30.64 -32.02
CA SER A 581 -32.90 -31.65 -31.29
C SER A 581 -32.83 -33.07 -31.87
N GLN A 582 -32.17 -33.27 -33.03
CA GLN A 582 -32.09 -34.55 -33.73
C GLN A 582 -30.70 -35.17 -33.90
N GLY A 583 -29.66 -34.65 -33.24
CA GLY A 583 -28.39 -35.38 -33.05
C GLY A 583 -27.65 -35.80 -34.33
N ARG A 584 -27.80 -35.07 -35.44
CA ARG A 584 -27.34 -35.52 -36.77
C ARG A 584 -26.09 -34.86 -37.36
N ASN A 585 -25.41 -33.92 -36.69
CA ASN A 585 -24.14 -33.38 -37.20
C ASN A 585 -23.06 -33.27 -36.10
N SER A 586 -22.14 -34.24 -36.06
CA SER A 586 -20.93 -34.23 -35.21
C SER A 586 -20.01 -33.05 -35.49
N ASP A 587 -20.01 -32.56 -36.73
CA ASP A 587 -18.97 -31.64 -37.23
C ASP A 587 -19.15 -30.22 -36.69
N PHE A 588 -20.39 -29.78 -36.44
CA PHE A 588 -20.67 -28.46 -35.85
C PHE A 588 -20.43 -28.41 -34.33
N GLN A 589 -20.58 -29.55 -33.64
CA GLN A 589 -20.21 -29.67 -32.23
C GLN A 589 -18.68 -29.62 -32.07
N GLN A 590 -17.95 -30.25 -33.00
CA GLN A 590 -16.49 -30.14 -33.08
C GLN A 590 -16.03 -28.70 -33.34
N ALA A 591 -16.73 -27.94 -34.20
CA ALA A 591 -16.42 -26.54 -34.46
C ALA A 591 -16.59 -25.64 -33.22
N GLY A 592 -17.65 -25.82 -32.44
CA GLY A 592 -17.87 -25.07 -31.18
C GLY A 592 -16.83 -25.40 -30.10
N ASN A 593 -16.45 -26.67 -29.99
CA ASN A 593 -15.38 -27.12 -29.09
C ASN A 593 -14.04 -26.49 -29.50
N LEU A 594 -13.72 -26.50 -30.79
CA LEU A 594 -12.50 -25.90 -31.33
C LEU A 594 -12.49 -24.39 -31.08
N LEU A 595 -13.58 -23.67 -31.36
CA LEU A 595 -13.67 -22.23 -31.11
C LEU A 595 -13.46 -21.89 -29.64
N SER A 596 -14.11 -22.64 -28.73
CA SER A 596 -13.95 -22.45 -27.29
C SER A 596 -12.52 -22.69 -26.85
N PHE A 597 -11.91 -23.78 -27.32
CA PHE A 597 -10.52 -24.11 -27.04
C PHE A 597 -9.58 -23.01 -27.51
N VAL A 598 -9.72 -22.54 -28.76
CA VAL A 598 -8.87 -21.49 -29.34
C VAL A 598 -9.01 -20.20 -28.54
N LEU A 599 -10.22 -19.74 -28.23
CA LEU A 599 -10.42 -18.50 -27.47
C LEU A 599 -9.79 -18.56 -26.08
N ILE A 600 -10.02 -19.65 -25.34
CA ILE A 600 -9.49 -19.83 -23.98
C ILE A 600 -7.97 -19.98 -24.03
N PHE A 601 -7.44 -20.79 -24.95
CA PHE A 601 -6.01 -20.98 -25.12
C PHE A 601 -5.31 -19.66 -25.46
N VAL A 602 -5.83 -18.89 -26.41
CA VAL A 602 -5.28 -17.57 -26.78
C VAL A 602 -5.29 -16.62 -25.58
N ALA A 603 -6.40 -16.51 -24.85
CA ALA A 603 -6.45 -15.64 -23.67
C ALA A 603 -5.42 -16.06 -22.60
N SER A 604 -5.32 -17.35 -22.31
CA SER A 604 -4.34 -17.87 -21.36
C SER A 604 -2.90 -17.66 -21.82
N SER A 605 -2.61 -17.86 -23.11
CA SER A 605 -1.28 -17.66 -23.68
C SER A 605 -0.85 -16.20 -23.65
N ILE A 606 -1.74 -15.25 -23.99
CA ILE A 606 -1.44 -13.81 -23.92
C ILE A 606 -1.16 -13.40 -22.47
N SER A 607 -1.98 -13.85 -21.51
CA SER A 607 -1.75 -13.58 -20.08
C SER A 607 -0.44 -14.17 -19.56
N PHE A 608 -0.09 -15.39 -19.99
CA PHE A 608 1.17 -16.03 -19.63
C PHE A 608 2.38 -15.28 -20.24
N SER A 609 2.30 -14.93 -21.53
CA SER A 609 3.32 -14.13 -22.22
C SER A 609 3.52 -12.76 -21.57
N PHE A 610 2.45 -12.11 -21.13
CA PHE A 610 2.54 -10.87 -20.34
C PHE A 610 3.39 -11.10 -19.08
N LYS A 611 3.11 -12.16 -18.30
CA LYS A 611 3.89 -12.43 -17.09
C LYS A 611 5.36 -12.73 -17.37
N VAL A 612 5.68 -13.42 -18.47
CA VAL A 612 7.07 -13.66 -18.89
C VAL A 612 7.79 -12.36 -19.21
N CYS A 613 7.12 -11.44 -19.94
CA CYS A 613 7.69 -10.14 -20.26
C CYS A 613 7.84 -9.26 -19.01
N GLN A 614 6.85 -9.28 -18.12
CA GLN A 614 6.91 -8.58 -16.83
C GLN A 614 8.12 -9.03 -16.02
N TYR A 615 8.36 -10.34 -15.90
CA TYR A 615 9.50 -10.88 -15.16
C TYR A 615 10.86 -10.39 -15.68
N TYR A 616 11.03 -10.29 -17.00
CA TYR A 616 12.23 -9.71 -17.59
C TYR A 616 12.34 -8.20 -17.37
N ASN A 617 11.21 -7.49 -17.52
CA ASN A 617 11.13 -6.06 -17.26
C ASN A 617 11.45 -5.72 -15.79
N ASP A 618 11.19 -6.65 -14.87
CA ASP A 618 11.48 -6.54 -13.44
C ASP A 618 12.95 -6.88 -13.10
N GLY A 619 13.76 -7.25 -14.11
CA GLY A 619 15.22 -7.41 -13.99
C GLY A 619 15.69 -8.85 -13.87
N TYR A 620 14.80 -9.84 -14.00
CA TYR A 620 15.14 -11.25 -13.90
C TYR A 620 15.41 -11.88 -15.26
N ASP A 621 16.34 -12.84 -15.32
CA ASP A 621 16.60 -13.59 -16.54
C ASP A 621 15.52 -14.63 -16.82
N VAL A 622 14.93 -14.58 -18.02
CA VAL A 622 13.91 -15.55 -18.48
C VAL A 622 14.55 -16.94 -18.60
N PRO A 623 13.92 -18.00 -18.08
CA PRO A 623 14.41 -19.37 -18.22
C PRO A 623 14.70 -19.75 -19.67
N GLY A 624 15.78 -20.51 -19.87
CA GLY A 624 16.29 -20.86 -21.20
C GLY A 624 15.23 -21.48 -22.13
N TRP A 625 14.33 -22.30 -21.58
CA TRP A 625 13.27 -22.97 -22.32
C TRP A 625 12.07 -22.06 -22.63
N LEU A 626 11.94 -20.90 -21.99
CA LEU A 626 10.92 -19.87 -22.30
C LEU A 626 11.45 -18.78 -23.24
N ASN A 627 12.76 -18.73 -23.51
CA ASN A 627 13.35 -17.70 -24.36
C ASN A 627 12.77 -17.66 -25.77
N PHE A 628 12.34 -18.81 -26.34
CA PHE A 628 11.71 -18.79 -27.66
C PHE A 628 10.40 -17.99 -27.65
N LEU A 629 9.59 -18.13 -26.59
CA LEU A 629 8.32 -17.43 -26.44
C LEU A 629 8.57 -15.95 -26.20
N PHE A 630 9.50 -15.62 -25.30
CA PHE A 630 9.88 -14.25 -25.01
C PHE A 630 10.39 -13.51 -26.26
N LYS A 631 11.32 -14.11 -27.01
CA LYS A 631 11.82 -13.55 -28.27
C LYS A 631 10.74 -13.40 -29.33
N TRP A 632 9.83 -14.37 -29.44
CA TRP A 632 8.72 -14.30 -30.38
C TRP A 632 7.76 -13.15 -30.05
N VAL A 633 7.50 -12.89 -28.76
CA VAL A 633 6.68 -11.75 -28.33
C VAL A 633 7.37 -10.43 -28.68
N LEU A 634 8.66 -10.29 -28.36
CA LEU A 634 9.43 -9.09 -28.69
C LEU A 634 9.44 -8.81 -30.20
N SER A 635 9.73 -9.83 -31.02
CA SER A 635 9.76 -9.66 -32.48
C SER A 635 8.39 -9.38 -33.08
N SER A 636 7.29 -9.78 -32.42
CA SER A 636 5.92 -9.47 -32.85
C SER A 636 5.53 -8.00 -32.63
N TYR A 637 6.31 -7.27 -31.86
CA TYR A 637 6.12 -5.84 -31.56
C TYR A 637 7.32 -4.99 -32.02
N ASP A 638 8.18 -5.54 -32.88
CA ASP A 638 9.37 -4.86 -33.43
C ASP A 638 10.33 -4.33 -32.33
N VAL A 639 10.44 -5.06 -31.21
CA VAL A 639 11.37 -4.71 -30.12
C VAL A 639 12.66 -5.52 -30.24
N ASP A 640 13.77 -4.85 -30.50
CA ASP A 640 15.09 -5.47 -30.63
C ASP A 640 15.75 -5.67 -29.26
N ILE A 641 16.26 -6.87 -28.98
CA ILE A 641 16.93 -7.18 -27.71
C ILE A 641 18.26 -6.42 -27.63
N LYS A 642 18.33 -5.46 -26.71
CA LYS A 642 19.55 -4.77 -26.30
C LYS A 642 19.82 -5.00 -24.81
N SER A 643 20.77 -4.26 -24.24
CA SER A 643 21.02 -4.27 -22.80
C SER A 643 19.85 -3.64 -22.05
N LEU A 644 19.48 -4.16 -20.87
CA LEU A 644 18.53 -3.51 -19.95
C LEU A 644 19.02 -2.13 -19.47
N ASN A 645 20.31 -1.82 -19.65
CA ASN A 645 20.88 -0.50 -19.38
C ASN A 645 20.68 0.48 -20.55
N ASP A 646 20.22 0.03 -21.72
CA ASP A 646 19.83 0.88 -22.84
C ASP A 646 18.44 1.48 -22.55
N PRO A 647 18.32 2.82 -22.36
CA PRO A 647 17.05 3.45 -22.03
C PRO A 647 15.96 3.20 -23.06
N ASP A 648 16.29 3.27 -24.35
CA ASP A 648 15.33 3.12 -25.45
C ASP A 648 14.73 1.71 -25.47
N PHE A 649 15.56 0.69 -25.28
CA PHE A 649 15.10 -0.70 -25.20
C PHE A 649 14.15 -0.92 -24.03
N LYS A 650 14.49 -0.35 -22.87
CA LYS A 650 13.66 -0.48 -21.67
C LYS A 650 12.30 0.19 -21.84
N PHE A 651 12.25 1.36 -22.48
CA PHE A 651 10.97 2.02 -22.79
C PHE A 651 10.10 1.17 -23.72
N GLN A 652 10.69 0.64 -24.79
CA GLN A 652 9.98 -0.26 -25.71
C GLN A 652 9.43 -1.49 -24.98
N LEU A 653 10.21 -2.06 -24.06
CA LEU A 653 9.81 -3.22 -23.26
C LEU A 653 8.66 -2.91 -22.29
N GLN A 654 8.67 -1.74 -21.64
CA GLN A 654 7.57 -1.31 -20.76
C GLN A 654 6.28 -1.07 -21.56
N ASP A 655 6.34 -0.36 -22.68
CA ASP A 655 5.18 -0.10 -23.55
C ASP A 655 4.59 -1.41 -24.12
N LEU A 656 5.46 -2.36 -24.48
CA LEU A 656 5.08 -3.72 -24.84
C LEU A 656 4.32 -4.40 -23.71
N ASN A 657 4.86 -4.39 -22.49
CA ASN A 657 4.26 -5.08 -21.36
C ASN A 657 2.86 -4.52 -21.03
N ILE A 658 2.68 -3.20 -21.09
CA ILE A 658 1.38 -2.52 -20.93
C ILE A 658 0.41 -2.96 -22.03
N SER A 659 0.87 -3.03 -23.28
CA SER A 659 0.04 -3.39 -24.42
C SER A 659 -0.47 -4.83 -24.32
N ILE A 660 0.40 -5.78 -23.95
CA ILE A 660 0.01 -7.19 -23.78
C ILE A 660 -0.91 -7.34 -22.57
N ALA A 661 -0.66 -6.64 -21.46
CA ALA A 661 -1.54 -6.66 -20.29
C ALA A 661 -2.97 -6.18 -20.63
N ARG A 662 -3.10 -5.09 -21.40
CA ARG A 662 -4.39 -4.59 -21.91
C ARG A 662 -5.07 -5.62 -22.81
N LEU A 663 -4.32 -6.16 -23.77
CA LEU A 663 -4.83 -7.16 -24.70
C LEU A 663 -5.37 -8.38 -23.94
N SER A 664 -4.60 -8.90 -22.98
CA SER A 664 -5.02 -9.99 -22.10
C SER A 664 -6.32 -9.66 -21.36
N GLY A 665 -6.39 -8.48 -20.73
CA GLY A 665 -7.59 -8.00 -20.04
C GLY A 665 -8.81 -7.95 -20.95
N TYR A 666 -8.67 -7.43 -22.18
CA TYR A 666 -9.76 -7.36 -23.15
C TYR A 666 -10.22 -8.76 -23.62
N PHE A 667 -9.30 -9.69 -23.85
CA PHE A 667 -9.66 -11.07 -24.21
C PHE A 667 -10.40 -11.76 -23.06
N ILE A 668 -9.93 -11.63 -21.81
CA ILE A 668 -10.59 -12.23 -20.65
C ILE A 668 -11.99 -11.65 -20.44
N LEU A 669 -12.14 -10.33 -20.49
CA LEU A 669 -13.44 -9.65 -20.41
C LEU A 669 -14.35 -10.02 -21.59
N GLY A 670 -13.77 -10.19 -22.78
CA GLY A 670 -14.48 -10.63 -23.98
C GLY A 670 -15.06 -12.03 -23.83
N ILE A 671 -14.28 -12.99 -23.31
CA ILE A 671 -14.75 -14.36 -23.02
C ILE A 671 -15.86 -14.34 -21.96
N LEU A 672 -15.70 -13.53 -20.92
CA LEU A 672 -16.68 -13.36 -19.85
C LEU A 672 -18.01 -12.78 -20.39
N GLY A 673 -17.94 -11.70 -21.18
CA GLY A 673 -19.11 -11.10 -21.83
C GLY A 673 -19.79 -12.05 -22.81
N LEU A 674 -18.99 -12.74 -23.64
CA LEU A 674 -19.49 -13.75 -24.58
C LEU A 674 -20.22 -14.88 -23.86
N ARG A 675 -19.68 -15.36 -22.73
CA ARG A 675 -20.33 -16.39 -21.91
C ARG A 675 -21.69 -15.93 -21.35
N ILE A 676 -21.79 -14.68 -20.88
CA ILE A 676 -23.04 -14.12 -20.37
C ILE A 676 -24.08 -14.01 -21.49
N VAL A 677 -23.70 -13.42 -22.63
CA VAL A 677 -24.62 -13.20 -23.76
C VAL A 677 -25.07 -14.52 -24.38
N ALA A 678 -24.12 -15.41 -24.73
CA ALA A 678 -24.44 -16.71 -25.33
C ALA A 678 -25.24 -17.60 -24.36
N GLY A 679 -24.91 -17.54 -23.06
CA GLY A 679 -25.67 -18.22 -22.01
C GLY A 679 -27.13 -17.81 -21.95
N LYS A 680 -27.41 -16.50 -22.00
CA LYS A 680 -28.78 -15.96 -22.02
C LYS A 680 -29.54 -16.34 -23.29
N ILE A 681 -28.91 -16.22 -24.47
CA ILE A 681 -29.53 -16.57 -25.76
C ILE A 681 -29.93 -18.06 -25.77
N LYS A 682 -29.04 -18.94 -25.29
CA LYS A 682 -29.28 -20.39 -25.25
C LYS A 682 -30.02 -20.89 -24.01
N LYS A 683 -30.38 -20.01 -23.09
CA LYS A 683 -31.02 -20.35 -21.80
C LYS A 683 -30.21 -21.36 -20.97
N LEU A 684 -28.88 -21.24 -21.01
CA LEU A 684 -27.93 -22.07 -20.27
C LEU A 684 -27.53 -21.37 -18.95
N SER A 685 -28.41 -21.47 -17.96
CA SER A 685 -28.25 -20.80 -16.66
C SER A 685 -27.40 -21.59 -15.64
N SER A 686 -27.30 -22.92 -15.78
CA SER A 686 -26.41 -23.75 -14.96
C SER A 686 -24.94 -23.64 -15.41
N GLY A 687 -23.99 -23.78 -14.50
CA GLY A 687 -22.56 -23.71 -14.79
C GLY A 687 -22.03 -22.29 -14.92
N ILE A 688 -22.90 -21.27 -14.81
CA ILE A 688 -22.52 -19.86 -14.97
C ILE A 688 -21.58 -19.41 -13.86
N ILE A 689 -21.82 -19.85 -12.61
CA ILE A 689 -20.95 -19.51 -11.48
C ILE A 689 -19.55 -20.09 -11.73
N THR A 690 -19.49 -21.36 -12.13
CA THR A 690 -18.24 -22.04 -12.46
C THR A 690 -17.47 -21.37 -13.60
N ASP A 691 -18.14 -21.06 -14.71
CA ASP A 691 -17.50 -20.38 -15.86
C ASP A 691 -16.96 -19.01 -15.44
N MET A 692 -17.78 -18.20 -14.75
CA MET A 692 -17.42 -16.86 -14.28
C MET A 692 -16.18 -16.89 -13.39
N ILE A 693 -16.11 -17.84 -12.46
CA ILE A 693 -15.01 -17.94 -11.49
C ILE A 693 -13.74 -18.44 -12.16
N ASN A 694 -13.82 -19.44 -13.04
CA ASN A 694 -12.66 -19.95 -13.72
C ASN A 694 -12.06 -18.89 -14.67
N ILE A 695 -12.90 -18.13 -15.38
CA ILE A 695 -12.45 -17.00 -16.22
C ILE A 695 -11.87 -15.87 -15.34
N SER A 696 -12.53 -15.53 -14.23
CA SER A 696 -12.02 -14.51 -13.30
C SER A 696 -10.70 -14.96 -12.67
N THR A 697 -10.51 -16.26 -12.41
CA THR A 697 -9.26 -16.81 -11.88
C THR A 697 -8.09 -16.54 -12.83
N LEU A 698 -8.30 -16.63 -14.15
CA LEU A 698 -7.26 -16.26 -15.12
C LEU A 698 -6.83 -14.79 -14.98
N TYR A 699 -7.79 -13.87 -14.76
CA TYR A 699 -7.47 -12.47 -14.47
C TYR A 699 -6.76 -12.29 -13.12
N LEU A 700 -7.15 -13.05 -12.10
CA LEU A 700 -6.48 -13.04 -10.80
C LEU A 700 -5.03 -13.54 -10.90
N LEU A 701 -4.72 -14.51 -11.77
CA LEU A 701 -3.34 -14.90 -12.07
C LEU A 701 -2.56 -13.74 -12.71
N GLN A 702 -3.19 -13.01 -13.64
CA GLN A 702 -2.60 -11.81 -14.25
C GLN A 702 -2.33 -10.71 -13.21
N GLN A 703 -3.16 -10.57 -12.18
CA GLN A 703 -2.99 -9.57 -11.13
C GLN A 703 -2.15 -10.03 -9.93
N SER A 704 -1.66 -11.27 -9.94
CA SER A 704 -0.78 -11.81 -8.91
C SER A 704 0.69 -11.57 -9.24
N LYS A 705 1.53 -11.40 -8.20
CA LYS A 705 2.99 -11.54 -8.36
C LYS A 705 3.35 -12.92 -8.90
N TYR A 706 4.35 -13.02 -9.77
CA TYR A 706 4.65 -14.26 -10.50
C TYR A 706 5.09 -15.42 -9.58
N GLU A 707 5.68 -15.12 -8.42
CA GLU A 707 6.07 -16.06 -7.37
C GLU A 707 4.88 -16.60 -6.56
N ASN A 708 3.73 -15.92 -6.65
CA ASN A 708 2.49 -16.27 -5.95
C ASN A 708 1.49 -17.04 -6.83
N ILE A 709 1.65 -16.98 -8.16
CA ILE A 709 0.81 -17.70 -9.13
C ILE A 709 0.70 -19.20 -8.79
N PRO A 710 1.77 -19.95 -8.45
CA PRO A 710 1.67 -21.39 -8.19
C PRO A 710 0.75 -21.76 -7.03
N MET A 711 0.53 -20.85 -6.08
CA MET A 711 -0.31 -21.10 -4.91
C MET A 711 -1.79 -21.35 -5.29
N PHE A 712 -2.22 -20.90 -6.47
CA PHE A 712 -3.54 -21.22 -7.02
C PHE A 712 -3.74 -22.72 -7.27
N LEU A 713 -2.68 -23.49 -7.56
CA LEU A 713 -2.79 -24.96 -7.64
C LEU A 713 -3.21 -25.55 -6.29
N THR A 714 -2.59 -25.07 -5.21
CA THR A 714 -2.96 -25.46 -3.85
C THR A 714 -4.38 -25.03 -3.52
N PHE A 715 -4.78 -23.82 -3.91
CA PHE A 715 -6.16 -23.33 -3.72
C PHE A 715 -7.19 -24.19 -4.47
N MET A 716 -6.92 -24.59 -5.71
CA MET A 716 -7.80 -25.46 -6.49
C MET A 716 -7.88 -26.87 -5.89
N LEU A 717 -6.77 -27.41 -5.38
CA LEU A 717 -6.75 -28.70 -4.68
C LEU A 717 -7.58 -28.66 -3.39
N ILE A 718 -7.40 -27.65 -2.55
CA ILE A 718 -8.19 -27.47 -1.32
C ILE A 718 -9.67 -27.29 -1.66
N LYS A 719 -10.00 -26.46 -2.68
CA LYS A 719 -11.37 -26.27 -3.16
C LYS A 719 -12.02 -27.59 -3.56
N PHE A 720 -11.31 -28.41 -4.35
CA PHE A 720 -11.80 -29.72 -4.78
C PHE A 720 -12.02 -30.67 -3.59
N ALA A 721 -11.03 -30.78 -2.70
CA ALA A 721 -11.10 -31.66 -1.53
C ALA A 721 -12.24 -31.24 -0.57
N PHE A 722 -12.41 -29.94 -0.32
CA PHE A 722 -13.49 -29.44 0.51
C PHE A 722 -14.86 -29.65 -0.13
N THR A 723 -14.98 -29.49 -1.45
CA THR A 723 -16.25 -29.77 -2.15
C THR A 723 -16.65 -31.24 -2.06
N LYS A 724 -15.69 -32.18 -2.11
CA LYS A 724 -15.97 -33.60 -1.86
C LYS A 724 -16.55 -33.84 -0.47
N LEU A 725 -16.02 -33.15 0.55
CA LEU A 725 -16.53 -33.22 1.91
C LEU A 725 -17.96 -32.65 2.00
N VAL A 726 -18.19 -31.45 1.46
CA VAL A 726 -19.50 -30.77 1.41
C VAL A 726 -20.58 -31.67 0.78
N VAL A 727 -20.29 -32.29 -0.37
CA VAL A 727 -21.23 -33.22 -1.03
C VAL A 727 -21.48 -34.48 -0.18
N SER A 728 -20.47 -34.97 0.56
CA SER A 728 -20.66 -36.13 1.45
C SER A 728 -21.67 -35.87 2.57
N VAL A 729 -21.79 -34.62 3.04
CA VAL A 729 -22.78 -34.20 4.04
C VAL A 729 -24.17 -34.13 3.41
N GLN A 730 -24.28 -33.56 2.20
CA GLN A 730 -25.56 -33.46 1.48
C GLN A 730 -26.23 -34.84 1.25
N VAL A 731 -25.45 -35.89 1.03
CA VAL A 731 -25.96 -37.26 0.80
C VAL A 731 -26.62 -37.87 2.05
N LYS A 732 -26.29 -37.41 3.27
CA LYS A 732 -26.81 -37.97 4.54
C LYS A 732 -28.10 -37.32 5.04
N GLY A 733 -28.62 -36.31 4.34
CA GLY A 733 -29.75 -35.48 4.74
C GLY A 733 -29.35 -34.01 4.63
N VAL A 734 -30.08 -33.24 3.83
CA VAL A 734 -29.69 -31.86 3.50
C VAL A 734 -30.20 -30.91 4.59
N ASP A 735 -29.34 -30.58 5.55
CA ASP A 735 -29.49 -29.37 6.35
C ASP A 735 -28.76 -28.21 5.66
N ILE A 736 -29.51 -27.41 4.91
CA ILE A 736 -28.97 -26.29 4.13
C ILE A 736 -28.36 -25.24 5.07
N ASP A 737 -28.96 -25.01 6.25
CA ASP A 737 -28.47 -24.01 7.20
C ASP A 737 -27.13 -24.44 7.81
N GLN A 738 -26.97 -25.74 8.08
CA GLN A 738 -25.70 -26.33 8.50
C GLN A 738 -24.62 -26.10 7.43
N LEU A 739 -24.97 -26.33 6.17
CA LEU A 739 -24.06 -26.15 5.04
C LEU A 739 -23.62 -24.69 4.89
N ILE A 740 -24.54 -23.74 5.08
CA ILE A 740 -24.23 -22.30 5.02
C ILE A 740 -23.17 -21.95 6.07
N ALA A 741 -23.35 -22.41 7.32
CA ALA A 741 -22.40 -22.15 8.38
C ALA A 741 -21.02 -22.78 8.11
N ILE A 742 -20.98 -24.05 7.67
CA ILE A 742 -19.75 -24.77 7.32
C ILE A 742 -18.97 -24.04 6.22
N CYS A 743 -19.64 -23.66 5.14
CA CYS A 743 -19.01 -22.97 4.02
C CYS A 743 -18.57 -21.55 4.41
N ALA A 744 -19.33 -20.82 5.23
CA ALA A 744 -18.95 -19.50 5.70
C ALA A 744 -17.70 -19.52 6.58
N ILE A 745 -17.60 -20.47 7.53
CA ILE A 745 -16.39 -20.68 8.35
C ILE A 745 -15.19 -20.97 7.45
N PHE A 746 -15.35 -21.93 6.52
CA PHE A 746 -14.28 -22.30 5.60
C PHE A 746 -13.80 -21.12 4.75
N THR A 747 -14.72 -20.37 4.14
CA THR A 747 -14.38 -19.22 3.29
C THR A 747 -13.69 -18.12 4.09
N ILE A 748 -14.18 -17.74 5.28
CA ILE A 748 -13.56 -16.69 6.11
C ILE A 748 -12.13 -17.09 6.53
N CYS A 749 -11.93 -18.35 6.94
CA CYS A 749 -10.60 -18.84 7.29
C CYS A 749 -9.64 -18.79 6.09
N MET A 750 -10.07 -19.29 4.93
CA MET A 750 -9.23 -19.31 3.74
C MET A 750 -8.95 -17.91 3.17
N GLN A 751 -9.93 -17.01 3.16
CA GLN A 751 -9.75 -15.61 2.74
C GLN A 751 -8.61 -14.96 3.53
N ASN A 752 -8.69 -15.01 4.87
CA ASN A 752 -7.74 -14.31 5.72
C ASN A 752 -6.38 -15.02 5.75
N LEU A 753 -6.34 -16.35 5.89
CA LEU A 753 -5.08 -17.09 5.85
C LEU A 753 -4.31 -16.84 4.54
N SER A 754 -5.00 -16.95 3.40
CA SER A 754 -4.36 -16.78 2.09
C SER A 754 -4.00 -15.33 1.80
N PHE A 755 -4.74 -14.34 2.33
CA PHE A 755 -4.37 -12.92 2.24
C PHE A 755 -2.97 -12.69 2.82
N PHE A 756 -2.74 -13.15 4.06
CA PHE A 756 -1.44 -13.01 4.71
C PHE A 756 -0.38 -13.88 4.01
N CYS A 757 -0.66 -15.14 3.67
CA CYS A 757 0.33 -16.03 3.05
C CYS A 757 0.73 -15.66 1.62
N LEU A 758 0.08 -14.68 0.98
CA LEU A 758 0.53 -14.04 -0.26
C LEU A 758 1.60 -12.95 -0.05
N GLY A 759 1.94 -12.62 1.20
CA GLY A 759 2.90 -11.57 1.55
C GLY A 759 2.27 -10.25 2.02
N ASN A 760 0.94 -10.16 2.10
CA ASN A 760 0.27 -8.96 2.61
C ASN A 760 0.29 -8.90 4.14
N THR A 761 0.26 -7.70 4.71
CA THR A 761 0.11 -7.46 6.16
C THR A 761 -0.94 -6.38 6.43
N ASN A 762 -1.11 -5.97 7.70
CA ASN A 762 -1.92 -4.80 8.05
C ASN A 762 -1.14 -3.47 7.89
N SER A 763 -0.01 -3.45 7.19
CA SER A 763 0.86 -2.27 7.04
C SER A 763 0.60 -1.61 5.69
N LEU A 764 0.55 -0.27 5.66
CA LEU A 764 0.47 0.47 4.40
C LEU A 764 1.67 0.16 3.49
N ALA A 765 2.83 -0.14 4.06
CA ALA A 765 4.01 -0.59 3.34
C ALA A 765 3.92 -2.01 2.76
N THR A 766 2.76 -2.67 2.83
CA THR A 766 2.55 -3.94 2.12
C THR A 766 1.54 -3.83 1.00
N VAL A 767 1.00 -2.64 0.75
CA VAL A 767 0.20 -2.35 -0.43
C VAL A 767 1.13 -2.37 -1.66
N ASP A 768 0.98 -3.37 -2.50
CA ASP A 768 1.70 -3.50 -3.76
C ASP A 768 1.00 -2.68 -4.87
N LEU A 769 1.69 -1.65 -5.38
CA LEU A 769 1.24 -0.83 -6.50
C LEU A 769 1.75 -1.33 -7.86
N SER A 770 2.76 -2.20 -7.90
CA SER A 770 3.39 -2.65 -9.16
C SER A 770 2.38 -3.34 -10.08
N ASN A 771 1.50 -4.17 -9.51
CA ASN A 771 0.42 -4.82 -10.26
C ASN A 771 -0.78 -3.90 -10.54
N ALA A 772 -0.90 -2.75 -9.87
CA ALA A 772 -1.97 -1.79 -10.13
C ALA A 772 -1.84 -1.10 -11.50
N TYR A 773 -0.65 -1.16 -12.12
CA TYR A 773 -0.37 -0.61 -13.46
C TYR A 773 -0.45 -1.63 -14.58
N ASN A 774 -0.89 -2.85 -14.30
CA ASN A 774 -1.04 -3.89 -15.32
C ASN A 774 -2.07 -3.47 -16.38
N GLY A 775 -1.58 -2.91 -17.49
CA GLY A 775 -2.38 -2.39 -18.59
C GLY A 775 -2.75 -0.90 -18.47
N ILE A 776 -2.08 -0.14 -17.61
CA ILE A 776 -2.28 1.31 -17.45
C ILE A 776 -0.98 2.04 -17.82
N LYS A 777 -1.07 3.12 -18.61
CA LYS A 777 0.09 3.90 -19.10
C LYS A 777 0.27 5.21 -18.33
N SER A 778 -0.80 5.72 -17.73
CA SER A 778 -0.81 6.95 -16.96
C SER A 778 -1.73 6.75 -15.75
N TYR A 779 -1.37 7.33 -14.62
CA TYR A 779 -2.19 7.25 -13.41
C TYR A 779 -3.58 7.84 -13.64
N ASP A 780 -4.58 7.13 -13.11
CA ASP A 780 -5.97 7.57 -12.97
C ASP A 780 -6.52 6.86 -11.71
N VAL A 781 -7.03 7.66 -10.77
CA VAL A 781 -7.54 7.22 -9.45
C VAL A 781 -8.40 5.97 -9.54
N ILE A 782 -9.39 5.94 -10.45
CA ILE A 782 -10.42 4.91 -10.45
C ILE A 782 -9.86 3.56 -10.91
N PRO A 783 -9.31 3.42 -12.14
CA PRO A 783 -8.79 2.14 -12.60
C PRO A 783 -7.59 1.69 -11.78
N VAL A 784 -6.71 2.58 -11.34
CA VAL A 784 -5.59 2.22 -10.46
C VAL A 784 -6.09 1.76 -9.10
N GLY A 785 -7.02 2.49 -8.46
CA GLY A 785 -7.59 2.08 -7.18
C GLY A 785 -8.29 0.72 -7.22
N VAL A 786 -9.02 0.43 -8.31
CA VAL A 786 -9.65 -0.89 -8.53
C VAL A 786 -8.58 -1.97 -8.70
N LEU A 787 -7.53 -1.73 -9.48
CA LEU A 787 -6.47 -2.71 -9.68
C LEU A 787 -5.62 -2.91 -8.42
N THR A 788 -5.36 -1.87 -7.63
CA THR A 788 -4.71 -1.96 -6.31
C THR A 788 -5.52 -2.85 -5.38
N PHE A 789 -6.84 -2.67 -5.30
CA PHE A 789 -7.70 -3.58 -4.53
C PHE A 789 -7.59 -5.02 -5.06
N LEU A 790 -7.77 -5.20 -6.37
CA LEU A 790 -7.78 -6.54 -6.96
C LEU A 790 -6.45 -7.27 -6.80
N SER A 791 -5.30 -6.60 -6.98
CA SER A 791 -3.95 -7.19 -6.87
C SER A 791 -3.59 -7.55 -5.42
N ASN A 792 -3.96 -6.71 -4.45
CA ASN A 792 -3.65 -6.95 -3.04
C ASN A 792 -4.63 -7.94 -2.38
N PHE A 793 -5.88 -7.98 -2.83
CA PHE A 793 -6.93 -8.87 -2.32
C PHE A 793 -7.25 -10.05 -3.24
N VAL A 794 -6.29 -10.45 -4.10
CA VAL A 794 -6.47 -11.57 -5.04
C VAL A 794 -7.00 -12.84 -4.35
N ALA A 795 -6.37 -13.31 -3.27
CA ALA A 795 -6.82 -14.54 -2.59
C ALA A 795 -8.18 -14.40 -1.91
N PRO A 796 -8.47 -13.32 -1.16
CA PRO A 796 -9.81 -13.04 -0.65
C PRO A 796 -10.89 -13.08 -1.73
N VAL A 797 -10.66 -12.42 -2.87
CA VAL A 797 -11.58 -12.41 -4.01
C VAL A 797 -11.75 -13.83 -4.57
N TYR A 798 -10.66 -14.58 -4.76
CA TYR A 798 -10.71 -15.98 -5.20
C TYR A 798 -11.55 -16.85 -4.25
N TRP A 799 -11.39 -16.72 -2.94
CA TRP A 799 -12.11 -17.54 -1.95
C TRP A 799 -13.56 -17.11 -1.75
N SER A 800 -13.88 -15.82 -1.86
CA SER A 800 -15.27 -15.31 -1.95
C SER A 800 -16.02 -15.97 -3.10
N LEU A 801 -15.42 -15.90 -4.28
CA LEU A 801 -15.96 -16.46 -5.52
C LEU A 801 -16.05 -17.98 -5.43
N SER A 802 -14.97 -18.66 -5.04
CA SER A 802 -14.94 -20.11 -4.85
C SER A 802 -15.97 -20.58 -3.82
N GLY A 803 -16.23 -19.80 -2.77
CA GLY A 803 -17.30 -20.09 -1.81
C GLY A 803 -18.69 -20.16 -2.45
N LEU A 804 -18.99 -19.27 -3.42
CA LEU A 804 -20.22 -19.37 -4.22
C LEU A 804 -20.24 -20.63 -5.08
N GLN A 805 -19.10 -21.00 -5.69
CA GLN A 805 -19.00 -22.21 -6.52
C GLN A 805 -19.27 -23.49 -5.72
N ILE A 806 -18.56 -23.66 -4.60
CA ILE A 806 -18.66 -24.81 -3.70
C ILE A 806 -20.09 -24.98 -3.22
N PHE A 807 -20.77 -23.87 -2.95
CA PHE A 807 -22.09 -23.87 -2.36
C PHE A 807 -23.21 -24.07 -3.39
N PHE A 808 -23.18 -23.36 -4.52
CA PHE A 808 -24.27 -23.36 -5.51
C PHE A 808 -24.08 -24.33 -6.66
N GLU A 809 -22.84 -24.66 -7.05
CA GLU A 809 -22.52 -25.57 -8.16
C GLU A 809 -21.45 -26.63 -7.77
N PRO A 810 -21.60 -27.34 -6.63
CA PRO A 810 -20.62 -28.35 -6.21
C PRO A 810 -20.43 -29.46 -7.25
N SER A 811 -21.46 -29.80 -8.03
CA SER A 811 -21.36 -30.82 -9.08
C SER A 811 -20.29 -30.50 -10.13
N ARG A 812 -20.14 -29.21 -10.47
CA ARG A 812 -19.25 -28.72 -11.52
C ARG A 812 -17.79 -28.72 -11.07
N VAL A 813 -17.54 -28.34 -9.81
CA VAL A 813 -16.20 -28.47 -9.20
C VAL A 813 -15.72 -29.92 -9.23
N LEU A 814 -16.64 -30.88 -9.07
CA LEU A 814 -16.35 -32.31 -8.99
C LEU A 814 -16.40 -33.03 -10.35
N PHE A 815 -16.66 -32.34 -11.45
CA PHE A 815 -16.90 -32.93 -12.77
C PHE A 815 -17.96 -34.04 -12.76
N ASN A 816 -19.00 -33.91 -11.92
CA ASN A 816 -20.02 -34.94 -11.76
C ASN A 816 -21.38 -34.43 -12.25
N SER A 817 -21.72 -34.77 -13.50
CA SER A 817 -22.98 -34.37 -14.13
C SER A 817 -24.23 -34.97 -13.48
N GLU A 818 -24.14 -36.12 -12.81
CA GLU A 818 -25.27 -36.74 -12.12
C GLU A 818 -25.75 -35.90 -10.93
N LEU A 819 -24.82 -35.22 -10.26
CA LEU A 819 -25.12 -34.32 -9.15
C LEU A 819 -25.66 -32.95 -9.60
N ALA A 820 -25.55 -32.61 -10.89
CA ALA A 820 -25.89 -31.27 -11.38
C ALA A 820 -27.37 -30.90 -11.20
N SER A 821 -28.27 -31.90 -11.16
CA SER A 821 -29.69 -31.68 -10.86
C SER A 821 -29.94 -31.23 -9.41
N LYS A 822 -29.02 -31.57 -8.48
CA LYS A 822 -29.11 -31.26 -7.05
C LYS A 822 -28.45 -29.95 -6.66
N ASP A 823 -27.77 -29.29 -7.60
CA ASP A 823 -27.13 -28.00 -7.37
C ASP A 823 -28.14 -26.93 -6.96
N LEU A 824 -27.81 -26.17 -5.91
CA LEU A 824 -28.71 -25.15 -5.34
C LEU A 824 -29.02 -24.01 -6.32
N ILE A 825 -28.18 -23.80 -7.35
CA ILE A 825 -28.42 -22.80 -8.38
C ILE A 825 -29.74 -23.02 -9.15
N ASN A 826 -30.20 -24.27 -9.24
CA ASN A 826 -31.43 -24.62 -9.96
C ASN A 826 -32.71 -24.24 -9.19
N PHE A 827 -32.60 -23.89 -7.91
CA PHE A 827 -33.74 -23.63 -7.04
C PHE A 827 -33.89 -22.13 -6.75
N SER A 828 -34.64 -21.43 -7.62
CA SER A 828 -34.77 -19.96 -7.60
C SER A 828 -35.26 -19.37 -6.27
N PHE A 829 -36.22 -20.02 -5.59
CA PHE A 829 -36.74 -19.57 -4.29
C PHE A 829 -35.73 -19.77 -3.15
N LEU A 830 -35.04 -20.92 -3.13
CA LEU A 830 -34.02 -21.24 -2.12
C LEU A 830 -32.80 -20.31 -2.29
N ARG A 831 -32.40 -20.00 -3.53
CA ARG A 831 -31.25 -19.13 -3.82
C ARG A 831 -31.33 -17.78 -3.10
N LYS A 832 -32.48 -17.10 -3.13
CA LYS A 832 -32.68 -15.81 -2.44
C LYS A 832 -32.60 -15.94 -0.93
N SER A 833 -33.20 -17.00 -0.36
CA SER A 833 -33.21 -17.22 1.08
C SER A 833 -31.82 -17.61 1.60
N VAL A 834 -31.12 -18.48 0.90
CA VAL A 834 -29.75 -18.88 1.26
C VAL A 834 -28.80 -17.70 1.17
N PHE A 835 -28.84 -16.93 0.08
CA PHE A 835 -27.94 -15.79 -0.08
C PHE A 835 -28.12 -14.75 1.04
N LEU A 836 -29.37 -14.54 1.49
CA LEU A 836 -29.68 -13.69 2.65
C LEU A 836 -29.00 -14.20 3.92
N VAL A 837 -29.13 -15.50 4.22
CA VAL A 837 -28.56 -16.12 5.43
C VAL A 837 -27.04 -16.10 5.39
N LYS A 838 -26.42 -16.42 4.24
CA LYS A 838 -24.97 -16.27 4.03
C LYS A 838 -24.52 -14.84 4.33
N SER A 839 -25.20 -13.84 3.76
CA SER A 839 -24.88 -12.42 3.99
C SER A 839 -24.98 -12.05 5.48
N ASN A 840 -25.99 -12.55 6.19
CA ASN A 840 -26.15 -12.34 7.63
C ASN A 840 -25.02 -12.99 8.44
N VAL A 841 -24.65 -14.24 8.13
CA VAL A 841 -23.53 -14.95 8.78
C VAL A 841 -22.23 -14.17 8.61
N THR A 842 -21.91 -13.73 7.38
CA THR A 842 -20.68 -12.96 7.15
C THR A 842 -20.72 -11.59 7.86
N LEU A 843 -21.87 -10.91 7.87
CA LEU A 843 -22.02 -9.64 8.58
C LEU A 843 -21.81 -9.77 10.09
N VAL A 844 -22.22 -10.89 10.72
CA VAL A 844 -21.98 -11.12 12.16
C VAL A 844 -20.49 -11.09 12.49
N PHE A 845 -19.64 -11.72 11.67
CA PHE A 845 -18.20 -11.71 11.88
C PHE A 845 -17.64 -10.29 11.85
N TYR A 846 -17.95 -9.52 10.80
CA TYR A 846 -17.48 -8.14 10.66
C TYR A 846 -18.09 -7.21 11.72
N ALA A 847 -19.34 -7.41 12.13
CA ALA A 847 -19.97 -6.59 13.15
C ALA A 847 -19.30 -6.77 14.53
N ILE A 848 -19.01 -8.01 14.94
CA ILE A 848 -18.30 -8.29 16.20
C ILE A 848 -16.87 -7.72 16.14
N ALA A 849 -16.16 -7.95 15.03
CA ALA A 849 -14.81 -7.49 14.84
C ALA A 849 -14.71 -5.96 14.85
N ALA A 850 -15.64 -5.27 14.18
CA ALA A 850 -15.68 -3.80 14.13
C ALA A 850 -15.87 -3.20 15.51
N VAL A 851 -16.84 -3.69 16.31
CA VAL A 851 -17.08 -3.14 17.65
C VAL A 851 -15.83 -3.25 18.52
N ASN A 852 -15.12 -4.37 18.49
CA ASN A 852 -13.90 -4.54 19.28
C ASN A 852 -12.75 -3.68 18.76
N LEU A 853 -12.55 -3.59 17.43
CA LEU A 853 -11.49 -2.78 16.84
C LEU A 853 -11.70 -1.29 17.13
N LEU A 854 -12.91 -0.77 16.88
CA LEU A 854 -13.25 0.63 17.13
C LEU A 854 -13.17 0.96 18.63
N GLY A 855 -13.66 0.07 19.48
CA GLY A 855 -13.53 0.21 20.94
C GLY A 855 -12.07 0.21 21.38
N SER A 856 -11.22 -0.62 20.76
CA SER A 856 -9.77 -0.63 20.99
C SER A 856 -9.12 0.68 20.57
N CYS A 857 -9.43 1.19 19.37
CA CYS A 857 -8.95 2.48 18.88
C CYS A 857 -9.34 3.62 19.82
N ILE A 858 -10.57 3.64 20.36
CA ILE A 858 -11.00 4.64 21.35
C ILE A 858 -10.16 4.54 22.63
N ASN A 859 -10.00 3.31 23.16
CA ASN A 859 -9.29 3.08 24.42
C ASN A 859 -7.78 3.38 24.32
N LEU A 860 -7.17 3.04 23.18
CA LEU A 860 -5.73 3.14 22.93
C LEU A 860 -5.35 4.36 22.08
N ARG A 861 -6.24 5.35 21.93
CA ARG A 861 -6.02 6.54 21.07
C ARG A 861 -4.78 7.39 21.39
N PHE A 862 -4.23 7.26 22.60
CA PHE A 862 -2.99 7.93 23.03
C PHE A 862 -1.80 6.96 23.14
N HIS A 863 -1.97 5.73 22.70
CA HIS A 863 -0.91 4.72 22.70
C HIS A 863 0.12 5.03 21.61
N LEU A 864 1.40 4.74 21.89
CA LEU A 864 2.53 5.01 20.99
C LEU A 864 2.34 4.45 19.58
N PHE A 865 1.68 3.30 19.45
CA PHE A 865 1.46 2.59 18.18
C PHE A 865 0.12 2.93 17.48
N ILE A 866 -0.60 3.97 17.92
CA ILE A 866 -1.92 4.31 17.34
C ILE A 866 -1.83 4.62 15.83
N TRP A 867 -0.77 5.30 15.40
CA TRP A 867 -0.56 5.69 13.99
C TRP A 867 0.13 4.62 13.16
N THR A 868 0.96 3.77 13.77
CA THR A 868 1.78 2.79 13.06
C THR A 868 1.13 1.41 12.96
N VAL A 869 0.24 1.05 13.89
CA VAL A 869 -0.39 -0.29 13.93
C VAL A 869 -1.92 -0.20 13.84
N PHE A 870 -2.54 0.57 14.73
CA PHE A 870 -4.01 0.62 14.82
C PHE A 870 -4.65 1.34 13.63
N SER A 871 -4.09 2.47 13.21
CA SER A 871 -4.61 3.26 12.08
C SER A 871 -4.54 2.48 10.76
N PRO A 872 -3.41 1.84 10.38
CA PRO A 872 -3.37 0.92 9.24
C PRO A 872 -4.35 -0.24 9.37
N LYS A 873 -4.43 -0.90 10.54
CA LYS A 873 -5.38 -2.00 10.75
C LYS A 873 -6.82 -1.55 10.55
N LEU A 874 -7.18 -0.36 11.02
CA LEU A 874 -8.50 0.22 10.85
C LEU A 874 -8.83 0.41 9.37
N LEU A 875 -7.89 0.91 8.55
CA LEU A 875 -8.07 1.03 7.10
C LEU A 875 -8.22 -0.33 6.41
N TYR A 876 -7.35 -1.29 6.71
CA TYR A 876 -7.47 -2.64 6.17
C TYR A 876 -8.82 -3.26 6.53
N PHE A 877 -9.27 -3.08 7.77
CA PHE A 877 -10.57 -3.55 8.22
C PHE A 877 -11.72 -2.89 7.44
N ALA A 878 -11.64 -1.61 7.11
CA ALA A 878 -12.60 -0.98 6.20
C ALA A 878 -12.55 -1.57 4.78
N SER A 879 -11.37 -1.84 4.23
CA SER A 879 -11.25 -2.54 2.93
C SER A 879 -11.89 -3.93 2.97
N TRP A 880 -11.69 -4.68 4.05
CA TRP A 880 -12.35 -5.96 4.28
C TRP A 880 -13.88 -5.83 4.38
N SER A 881 -14.39 -4.85 5.14
CA SER A 881 -15.82 -4.65 5.33
C SER A 881 -16.53 -4.09 4.08
N VAL A 882 -15.95 -3.08 3.43
CA VAL A 882 -16.56 -2.38 2.30
C VAL A 882 -16.29 -3.09 0.97
N LEU A 883 -15.02 -3.43 0.68
CA LEU A 883 -14.66 -3.98 -0.63
C LEU A 883 -14.85 -5.50 -0.69
N VAL A 884 -14.43 -6.23 0.34
CA VAL A 884 -14.62 -7.70 0.35
C VAL A 884 -16.04 -8.08 0.74
N ASN A 885 -16.52 -7.67 1.91
CA ASN A 885 -17.84 -8.11 2.40
C ASN A 885 -19.02 -7.47 1.65
N PHE A 886 -19.03 -6.15 1.50
CA PHE A 886 -20.13 -5.49 0.81
C PHE A 886 -20.00 -5.59 -0.72
N PHE A 887 -18.87 -5.21 -1.32
CA PHE A 887 -18.77 -5.21 -2.78
C PHE A 887 -18.65 -6.62 -3.37
N VAL A 888 -17.68 -7.44 -2.94
CA VAL A 888 -17.49 -8.78 -3.54
C VAL A 888 -18.54 -9.79 -3.04
N ASP A 889 -18.68 -9.98 -1.72
CA ASP A 889 -19.53 -11.04 -1.16
C ASP A 889 -21.03 -10.76 -1.25
N LEU A 890 -21.44 -9.48 -1.39
CA LEU A 890 -22.84 -9.09 -1.56
C LEU A 890 -23.13 -8.59 -2.99
N VAL A 891 -22.50 -7.51 -3.47
CA VAL A 891 -22.87 -6.92 -4.78
C VAL A 891 -22.49 -7.84 -5.95
N VAL A 892 -21.23 -8.25 -6.07
CA VAL A 892 -20.78 -9.13 -7.17
C VAL A 892 -21.50 -10.48 -7.11
N ALA A 893 -21.62 -11.07 -5.92
CA ALA A 893 -22.37 -12.29 -5.70
C ALA A 893 -23.84 -12.16 -6.14
N PHE A 894 -24.50 -11.03 -5.84
CA PHE A 894 -25.87 -10.74 -6.27
C PHE A 894 -25.98 -10.66 -7.80
N VAL A 895 -25.06 -9.95 -8.46
CA VAL A 895 -25.04 -9.84 -9.92
C VAL A 895 -24.91 -11.23 -10.57
N ILE A 896 -23.97 -12.04 -10.10
CA ILE A 896 -23.76 -13.40 -10.62
C ILE A 896 -25.01 -14.27 -10.41
N LEU A 897 -25.58 -14.25 -9.20
CA LEU A 897 -26.69 -15.13 -8.83
C LEU A 897 -28.04 -14.72 -9.42
N PHE A 898 -28.28 -13.42 -9.69
CA PHE A 898 -29.62 -12.93 -10.03
C PHE A 898 -29.72 -12.13 -11.33
N ILE A 899 -28.62 -11.56 -11.83
CA ILE A 899 -28.63 -10.76 -13.06
C ILE A 899 -28.08 -11.55 -14.24
N PHE A 900 -27.03 -12.34 -14.00
CA PHE A 900 -26.38 -13.13 -15.06
C PHE A 900 -27.03 -14.50 -15.25
N TYR A 901 -27.54 -15.11 -14.18
CA TYR A 901 -28.46 -16.25 -14.25
C TYR A 901 -29.78 -15.86 -14.90
#